data_AF-A0A951PBP8-F1
#
_entry.id   AF-A0A951PBP8-F1
#
_cell.length_a   1.000
_cell.length_b   1.000
_cell.length_c   1.000
_cell.angle_alpha   90.00
_cell.angle_beta   90.00
_cell.angle_gamma   90.00
#
_symmetry.space_group_name_H-M   'P 1'
#
loop_
_entity.id
_entity.type
_entity.pdbx_description
1 polymer ?
#
loop_
_entity_poly.entity_id
_entity_poly.type
_entity_poly.pdbx_seq_one_letter_code
_entity_poly.pdbx_strand_id
1 'polypeptide(L)'
;MRIDRSTFLKSLPALIASLLLTQLAAAKSVARLTANRLKSERKPGATGGAVEMSAEFSDIANHWTKDCILALAERNLVNGYPDGSFRPDGMLTRAEFAVLSFNVFPDLPAARTGGIFPDTQDHWAGRAIRWAYERGLFSGYPDGSFQPHQPISRMQAVIVLVTALGIEPSDQTEQILPIFFEDAAQMPDWTRWAIASATRSDRLIVNYPDVRFFHPVQPITRGETVAMLCRALALPNVPAENATEYIGLYDLTGKITLPFERWKGAARLMHDIQVLLTPLRLFPAGNWVTGRYDWQTEQAITQFCQFYGLPNMQTGLLDAQFATALRQADPTEFVMAQATDRELVYSSYYAQETGFNADRLAFLDRGYQSSAYASEISLFPERILQKPQGQTASLGQSAVQTGTGRKVSFQPYPALGQIPDIEQRLEFLHPDILQACISIGSFVNGDIWTRWLGRNAMQPAQMWSSTKIIPLLDLAAQTNAADPALRLSDGLICLPGQLDGYGFYNLAVDLVSYQASIGSSNSVAAMFKQFSTPGELESWLKRLTGNQSLEFQGRYGEEPLLRSPCLVNQPSSRVVLNSPNPNHYGNNLISSYDLTRTISLLGWHAHLPLTHRIPNADWKSLETIVRAMGTDSARYLDRAIEQLNLGIAIESPVIISKMGFGRSETRNRTELSYTAYFQFIDKRPRAKGNPGILRTVSMALLGAESSGDANEEARRLDARIAAEVTEILRQIVTQELV
;
A
#
# COMPACT_ATOMS: atom_id res chain seq x y z
N MET A 1 -53.57 52.42 33.36
CA MET A 1 -52.80 51.24 33.77
C MET A 1 -51.65 51.08 32.78
N ARG A 2 -50.43 51.52 33.12
CA ARG A 2 -49.25 51.49 32.23
C ARG A 2 -48.52 50.18 32.45
N ILE A 3 -48.42 49.35 31.42
CA ILE A 3 -47.61 48.13 31.42
C ILE A 3 -46.14 48.55 31.22
N ASP A 4 -45.25 48.06 32.08
CA ASP A 4 -43.80 48.29 32.01
C ASP A 4 -43.19 47.67 30.75
N ARG A 5 -42.41 48.48 30.01
CA ARG A 5 -41.69 48.11 28.78
C ARG A 5 -40.66 46.99 29.03
N SER A 6 -40.12 46.88 30.24
CA SER A 6 -39.15 45.84 30.61
C SER A 6 -39.78 44.44 30.71
N THR A 7 -41.04 44.38 31.17
CA THR A 7 -41.81 43.14 31.32
C THR A 7 -42.35 42.65 29.97
N PHE A 8 -42.68 43.57 29.05
CA PHE A 8 -43.09 43.26 27.67
C PHE A 8 -41.92 42.71 26.82
N LEU A 9 -40.69 43.22 27.01
CA LEU A 9 -39.50 42.74 26.29
C LEU A 9 -38.94 41.41 26.85
N LYS A 10 -39.08 41.15 28.16
CA LYS A 10 -38.67 39.88 28.78
C LYS A 10 -39.62 38.71 28.51
N SER A 11 -40.87 38.99 28.16
CA SER A 11 -41.87 37.98 27.80
C SER A 11 -41.92 37.68 26.30
N LEU A 12 -41.23 38.47 25.46
CA LEU A 12 -41.15 38.27 24.01
C LEU A 12 -40.61 36.89 23.60
N PRO A 13 -39.52 36.35 24.20
CA PRO A 13 -38.99 35.03 23.84
C PRO A 13 -39.94 33.89 24.23
N ALA A 14 -40.65 34.02 25.36
CA ALA A 14 -41.57 33.01 25.85
C ALA A 14 -42.91 33.01 25.09
N LEU A 15 -43.42 34.19 24.70
CA LEU A 15 -44.59 34.30 23.82
C LEU A 15 -44.29 33.84 22.39
N ILE A 16 -43.09 34.15 21.87
CA ILE A 16 -42.60 33.64 20.58
C ILE A 16 -42.46 32.11 20.66
N ALA A 17 -41.83 31.56 21.71
CA ALA A 17 -41.66 30.12 21.89
C ALA A 17 -42.99 29.35 22.03
N SER A 18 -43.98 29.89 22.73
CA SER A 18 -45.28 29.22 22.95
C SER A 18 -46.20 29.28 21.71
N LEU A 19 -46.14 30.36 20.91
CA LEU A 19 -46.77 30.41 19.59
C LEU A 19 -46.07 29.49 18.57
N LEU A 20 -44.73 29.38 18.63
CA LEU A 20 -43.95 28.49 17.78
C LEU A 20 -44.21 27.01 18.09
N LEU A 21 -44.32 26.61 19.37
CA LEU A 21 -44.46 25.21 19.77
C LEU A 21 -45.73 24.51 19.26
N THR A 22 -46.86 25.21 19.16
CA THR A 22 -48.11 24.66 18.63
C THR A 22 -48.17 24.68 17.10
N GLN A 23 -47.49 25.62 16.45
CA GLN A 23 -47.37 25.69 14.98
C GLN A 23 -46.30 24.74 14.42
N LEU A 24 -45.23 24.49 15.16
CA LEU A 24 -44.18 23.53 14.80
C LEU A 24 -44.73 22.11 14.68
N ALA A 25 -45.69 21.69 15.51
CA ALA A 25 -46.22 20.31 15.46
C ALA A 25 -46.92 19.97 14.13
N ALA A 26 -47.61 20.93 13.51
CA ALA A 26 -48.24 20.75 12.19
C ALA A 26 -47.22 20.86 11.05
N ALA A 27 -46.23 21.77 11.15
CA ALA A 27 -45.12 21.88 10.20
C ALA A 27 -44.19 20.64 10.22
N LYS A 28 -44.01 20.01 11.40
CA LYS A 28 -43.22 18.78 11.64
C LYS A 28 -43.69 17.61 10.78
N SER A 29 -45.00 17.40 10.65
CA SER A 29 -45.55 16.30 9.83
C SER A 29 -45.36 16.56 8.34
N VAL A 30 -45.52 17.82 7.90
CA VAL A 30 -45.51 18.16 6.48
C VAL A 30 -44.09 18.28 5.93
N ALA A 31 -43.14 18.90 6.62
CA ALA A 31 -41.74 18.96 6.19
C ALA A 31 -41.10 17.55 6.08
N ARG A 32 -41.49 16.64 6.98
CA ARG A 32 -41.06 15.22 6.96
C ARG A 32 -41.70 14.44 5.82
N LEU A 33 -42.95 14.76 5.45
CA LEU A 33 -43.64 14.21 4.28
C LEU A 33 -43.04 14.76 2.97
N THR A 34 -42.71 16.05 2.87
CA THR A 34 -42.08 16.67 1.68
C THR A 34 -40.66 16.15 1.48
N ALA A 35 -39.85 16.02 2.55
CA ALA A 35 -38.53 15.40 2.47
C ALA A 35 -38.59 13.91 2.08
N ASN A 36 -39.63 13.17 2.51
CA ASN A 36 -39.84 11.78 2.08
C ASN A 36 -40.38 11.67 0.65
N ARG A 37 -41.23 12.61 0.21
CA ARG A 37 -41.73 12.70 -1.17
C ARG A 37 -40.60 13.00 -2.15
N LEU A 38 -39.74 13.97 -1.83
CA LEU A 38 -38.54 14.33 -2.60
C LEU A 38 -37.50 13.20 -2.68
N LYS A 39 -37.50 12.27 -1.70
CA LYS A 39 -36.72 11.02 -1.77
C LYS A 39 -37.36 9.96 -2.69
N SER A 40 -38.69 9.94 -2.80
CA SER A 40 -39.45 8.91 -3.54
C SER A 40 -39.69 9.22 -5.02
N GLU A 41 -39.59 10.48 -5.45
CA GLU A 41 -39.77 10.86 -6.86
C GLU A 41 -38.51 10.54 -7.69
N ARG A 42 -38.29 9.25 -7.98
CA ARG A 42 -37.81 8.86 -9.32
C ARG A 42 -39.04 8.91 -10.21
N LYS A 43 -39.16 9.86 -11.14
CA LYS A 43 -40.16 9.76 -12.21
C LYS A 43 -39.60 8.90 -13.36
N PRO A 44 -40.23 7.76 -13.71
CA PRO A 44 -40.12 7.18 -15.03
C PRO A 44 -41.29 7.66 -15.91
N GLY A 45 -40.95 8.37 -17.00
CA GLY A 45 -41.70 8.42 -18.26
C GLY A 45 -42.96 9.32 -18.38
N ALA A 46 -42.91 10.28 -19.30
CA ALA A 46 -44.02 10.56 -20.21
C ALA A 46 -43.49 11.09 -21.56
N THR A 47 -43.95 10.45 -22.62
CA THR A 47 -43.56 10.53 -24.03
C THR A 47 -43.97 11.83 -24.72
N GLY A 48 -43.08 12.40 -25.54
CA GLY A 48 -43.43 13.34 -26.62
C GLY A 48 -42.44 14.51 -26.78
N GLY A 49 -41.55 14.41 -27.78
CA GLY A 49 -40.75 15.52 -28.30
C GLY A 49 -39.33 15.62 -27.73
N ALA A 50 -38.35 15.16 -28.50
CA ALA A 50 -36.94 15.30 -28.19
C ALA A 50 -36.51 16.78 -28.14
N VAL A 51 -36.07 17.22 -26.97
CA VAL A 51 -34.96 18.16 -26.81
C VAL A 51 -34.07 17.58 -25.71
N GLU A 52 -32.96 16.95 -26.12
CA GLU A 52 -31.82 16.72 -25.24
C GLU A 52 -31.34 18.08 -24.71
N MET A 53 -31.18 18.20 -23.39
CA MET A 53 -30.40 19.27 -22.75
C MET A 53 -30.11 18.85 -21.29
N SER A 54 -29.18 17.91 -21.09
CA SER A 54 -28.47 17.84 -19.81
C SER A 54 -27.35 18.88 -19.86
N ALA A 55 -27.70 20.16 -19.65
CA ALA A 55 -26.72 21.23 -19.60
C ALA A 55 -25.85 21.04 -18.36
N GLU A 56 -24.63 20.52 -18.52
CA GLU A 56 -23.59 20.68 -17.50
C GLU A 56 -23.33 22.19 -17.34
N PHE A 57 -23.52 22.73 -16.13
CA PHE A 57 -23.20 24.12 -15.86
C PHE A 57 -21.71 24.37 -16.11
N SER A 58 -21.38 25.45 -16.82
CA SER A 58 -20.03 25.73 -17.32
C SER A 58 -18.97 25.96 -16.23
N ASP A 59 -19.39 26.22 -14.99
CA ASP A 59 -18.55 26.69 -13.88
C ASP A 59 -18.50 25.75 -12.68
N ILE A 60 -18.98 24.50 -12.81
CA ILE A 60 -19.02 23.55 -11.69
C ILE A 60 -18.07 22.35 -11.82
N ALA A 61 -17.34 22.23 -12.94
CA ALA A 61 -16.57 21.03 -13.26
C ALA A 61 -15.59 20.58 -12.16
N ASN A 62 -14.96 21.54 -11.47
CA ASN A 62 -14.00 21.31 -10.38
C ASN A 62 -14.52 21.81 -9.02
N HIS A 63 -15.82 22.11 -8.90
CA HIS A 63 -16.37 22.69 -7.67
C HIS A 63 -16.81 21.58 -6.69
N TRP A 64 -16.54 21.74 -5.39
CA TRP A 64 -16.79 20.72 -4.36
C TRP A 64 -18.27 20.34 -4.18
N THR A 65 -19.19 21.17 -4.67
CA THR A 65 -20.64 20.91 -4.67
C THR A 65 -21.21 20.45 -6.00
N LYS A 66 -20.37 20.13 -6.99
CA LYS A 66 -20.79 19.70 -8.34
C LYS A 66 -21.92 18.67 -8.29
N ASP A 67 -21.71 17.58 -7.55
CA ASP A 67 -22.67 16.47 -7.45
C ASP A 67 -23.99 16.92 -6.80
N CYS A 68 -23.93 17.77 -5.77
CA CYS A 68 -25.12 18.36 -5.15
C CYS A 68 -25.90 19.24 -6.11
N ILE A 69 -25.19 20.07 -6.87
CA ILE A 69 -25.79 20.98 -7.86
C ILE A 69 -26.54 20.17 -8.91
N LEU A 70 -25.88 19.14 -9.47
CA LEU A 70 -26.48 18.25 -10.46
C LEU A 70 -27.68 17.51 -9.89
N ALA A 71 -27.58 16.93 -8.69
CA ALA A 71 -28.66 16.19 -8.06
C ALA A 71 -29.90 17.06 -7.79
N LEU A 72 -29.72 18.32 -7.36
CA LEU A 72 -30.84 19.24 -7.16
C LEU A 72 -31.40 19.78 -8.47
N ALA A 73 -30.55 20.00 -9.48
CA ALA A 73 -30.97 20.46 -10.81
C ALA A 73 -31.81 19.40 -11.55
N GLU A 74 -31.41 18.13 -11.49
CA GLU A 74 -32.19 16.98 -12.02
C GLU A 74 -33.61 16.92 -11.43
N ARG A 75 -33.79 17.42 -10.20
CA ARG A 75 -35.07 17.45 -9.49
C ARG A 75 -35.82 18.77 -9.68
N ASN A 76 -35.33 19.67 -10.53
CA ASN A 76 -35.85 21.02 -10.75
C ASN A 76 -35.95 21.86 -9.45
N LEU A 77 -35.08 21.60 -8.47
CA LEU A 77 -35.05 22.32 -7.19
C LEU A 77 -34.15 23.56 -7.26
N VAL A 78 -33.16 23.55 -8.14
CA VAL A 78 -32.27 24.68 -8.43
C VAL A 78 -32.12 24.86 -9.94
N ASN A 79 -31.89 26.09 -10.38
CA ASN A 79 -31.68 26.45 -11.78
C ASN A 79 -30.39 27.27 -11.91
N GLY A 80 -29.71 27.15 -13.05
CA GLY A 80 -28.61 28.03 -13.44
C GLY A 80 -29.09 29.36 -14.02
N TYR A 81 -28.13 30.19 -14.42
CA TYR A 81 -28.37 31.48 -15.04
C TYR A 81 -28.50 31.33 -16.57
N PRO A 82 -29.11 32.32 -17.27
CA PRO A 82 -29.29 32.28 -18.73
C PRO A 82 -27.98 32.16 -19.54
N ASP A 83 -26.84 32.47 -18.91
CA ASP A 83 -25.50 32.37 -19.50
C ASP A 83 -24.89 30.95 -19.40
N GLY A 84 -25.61 29.97 -18.84
CA GLY A 84 -25.14 28.60 -18.68
C GLY A 84 -24.26 28.36 -17.44
N SER A 85 -24.15 29.32 -16.52
CA SER A 85 -23.45 29.19 -15.24
C SER A 85 -24.39 28.80 -14.09
N PHE A 86 -23.87 28.20 -13.01
CA PHE A 86 -24.58 28.01 -11.74
C PHE A 86 -24.20 29.05 -10.69
N ARG A 87 -22.98 29.58 -10.77
CA ARG A 87 -22.33 30.52 -9.84
C ARG A 87 -22.24 29.99 -8.41
N PRO A 88 -21.57 28.85 -8.16
CA PRO A 88 -21.55 28.22 -6.85
C PRO A 88 -20.91 29.10 -5.76
N ASP A 89 -19.88 29.87 -6.09
CA ASP A 89 -19.24 30.81 -5.14
C ASP A 89 -19.98 32.16 -5.05
N GLY A 90 -21.05 32.35 -5.81
CA GLY A 90 -21.87 33.55 -5.77
C GLY A 90 -22.67 33.65 -4.46
N MET A 91 -22.70 34.85 -3.87
CA MET A 91 -23.51 35.13 -2.68
C MET A 91 -25.00 35.10 -3.00
N LEU A 92 -25.82 34.58 -2.10
CA LEU A 92 -27.28 34.62 -2.22
C LEU A 92 -27.85 35.86 -1.57
N THR A 93 -28.77 36.51 -2.26
CA THR A 93 -29.65 37.54 -1.68
C THR A 93 -30.77 36.91 -0.84
N ARG A 94 -31.33 37.68 0.09
CA ARG A 94 -32.52 37.27 0.87
C ARG A 94 -33.69 36.87 -0.03
N ALA A 95 -33.89 37.58 -1.15
CA ALA A 95 -34.92 37.24 -2.13
C ALA A 95 -34.67 35.89 -2.81
N GLU A 96 -33.45 35.62 -3.26
CA GLU A 96 -33.09 34.35 -3.90
C GLU A 96 -33.21 33.18 -2.91
N PHE A 97 -32.80 33.36 -1.66
CA PHE A 97 -32.94 32.32 -0.63
C PHE A 97 -34.41 32.04 -0.28
N ALA A 98 -35.28 33.06 -0.31
CA ALA A 98 -36.73 32.88 -0.14
C ALA A 98 -37.34 32.08 -1.32
N VAL A 99 -36.90 32.34 -2.55
CA VAL A 99 -37.33 31.57 -3.74
C VAL A 99 -36.85 30.12 -3.67
N LEU A 100 -35.61 29.90 -3.25
CA LEU A 100 -35.09 28.55 -3.04
C LEU A 100 -35.90 27.81 -1.96
N SER A 101 -36.21 28.46 -0.86
CA SER A 101 -37.03 27.87 0.22
C SER A 101 -38.45 27.54 -0.25
N PHE A 102 -39.05 28.42 -1.07
CA PHE A 102 -40.35 28.22 -1.71
C PHE A 102 -40.37 26.96 -2.59
N ASN A 103 -39.31 26.75 -3.37
CA ASN A 103 -39.21 25.60 -4.28
C ASN A 103 -38.95 24.28 -3.54
N VAL A 104 -38.10 24.30 -2.50
CA VAL A 104 -37.70 23.07 -1.79
C VAL A 104 -38.75 22.61 -0.79
N PHE A 105 -39.48 23.53 -0.17
CA PHE A 105 -40.43 23.22 0.90
C PHE A 105 -41.86 23.66 0.59
N PRO A 106 -42.40 23.42 -0.61
CA PRO A 106 -43.64 24.06 -1.11
C PRO A 106 -44.86 23.77 -0.22
N ASP A 107 -44.87 22.62 0.45
CA ASP A 107 -46.00 22.16 1.26
C ASP A 107 -45.99 22.72 2.69
N LEU A 108 -45.00 23.51 3.11
CA LEU A 108 -44.95 24.05 4.48
C LEU A 108 -46.25 24.82 4.83
N PRO A 109 -46.89 24.54 5.98
CA PRO A 109 -48.13 25.20 6.37
C PRO A 109 -47.87 26.65 6.78
N ALA A 110 -48.84 27.54 6.51
CA ALA A 110 -48.75 28.93 6.95
C ALA A 110 -48.80 29.03 8.48
N ALA A 111 -47.86 29.78 9.05
CA ALA A 111 -47.71 30.08 10.47
C ALA A 111 -48.39 31.41 10.84
N ARG A 112 -48.56 32.32 9.88
CA ARG A 112 -49.19 33.63 10.09
C ARG A 112 -49.84 34.16 8.82
N THR A 113 -50.75 35.11 8.97
CA THR A 113 -51.34 35.86 7.86
C THR A 113 -50.28 36.76 7.21
N GLY A 114 -50.26 36.80 5.88
CA GLY A 114 -49.23 37.51 5.12
C GLY A 114 -49.46 39.01 5.02
N GLY A 115 -48.36 39.76 5.06
CA GLY A 115 -48.29 41.16 4.64
C GLY A 115 -47.33 41.30 3.44
N ILE A 116 -47.51 42.33 2.62
CA ILE A 116 -46.59 42.66 1.52
C ILE A 116 -45.64 43.74 2.05
N PHE A 117 -44.32 43.49 1.95
CA PHE A 117 -43.34 44.51 2.33
C PHE A 117 -43.29 45.61 1.26
N PRO A 118 -43.20 46.90 1.64
CA PRO A 118 -43.18 48.00 0.69
C PRO A 118 -42.14 47.85 -0.42
N ASP A 119 -40.96 47.34 -0.09
CA ASP A 119 -39.82 47.11 -1.00
C ASP A 119 -39.92 45.80 -1.82
N THR A 120 -41.08 45.13 -1.80
CA THR A 120 -41.28 43.84 -2.51
C THR A 120 -42.52 43.80 -3.40
N GLN A 121 -43.31 44.89 -3.47
CA GLN A 121 -44.59 44.92 -4.20
C GLN A 121 -44.44 44.54 -5.69
N ASP A 122 -43.43 45.11 -6.35
CA ASP A 122 -43.14 44.85 -7.78
C ASP A 122 -41.89 43.97 -7.98
N HIS A 123 -41.39 43.35 -6.91
CA HIS A 123 -40.16 42.55 -6.98
C HIS A 123 -40.46 41.15 -7.54
N TRP A 124 -39.59 40.63 -8.42
CA TRP A 124 -39.76 39.32 -9.07
C TRP A 124 -39.94 38.16 -8.07
N ALA A 125 -39.29 38.25 -6.91
CA ALA A 125 -39.41 37.29 -5.82
C ALA A 125 -40.59 37.57 -4.85
N GLY A 126 -41.41 38.59 -5.08
CA GLY A 126 -42.43 39.06 -4.13
C GLY A 126 -43.39 37.96 -3.65
N ARG A 127 -43.78 37.05 -4.56
CA ARG A 127 -44.59 35.86 -4.21
C ARG A 127 -43.88 34.92 -3.24
N ALA A 128 -42.62 34.59 -3.51
CA ALA A 128 -41.84 33.70 -2.66
C ALA A 128 -41.50 34.36 -1.31
N ILE A 129 -41.23 35.66 -1.31
CA ILE A 129 -40.99 36.44 -0.09
C ILE A 129 -42.24 36.44 0.80
N ARG A 130 -43.41 36.73 0.24
CA ARG A 130 -44.68 36.66 0.97
C ARG A 130 -44.93 35.25 1.52
N TRP A 131 -44.73 34.23 0.70
CA TRP A 131 -44.90 32.83 1.12
C TRP A 131 -43.97 32.45 2.28
N ALA A 132 -42.69 32.83 2.19
CA ALA A 132 -41.68 32.52 3.20
C ALA A 132 -41.96 33.30 4.50
N TYR A 133 -42.44 34.53 4.39
CA TYR A 133 -42.94 35.30 5.52
C TYR A 133 -44.14 34.61 6.18
N GLU A 134 -45.18 34.25 5.43
CA GLU A 134 -46.37 33.55 5.95
C GLU A 134 -46.04 32.26 6.70
N ARG A 135 -44.93 31.59 6.36
CA ARG A 135 -44.45 30.34 6.99
C ARG A 135 -43.45 30.54 8.13
N GLY A 136 -43.19 31.79 8.52
CA GLY A 136 -42.27 32.09 9.61
C GLY A 136 -40.79 31.88 9.28
N LEU A 137 -40.43 31.67 8.01
CA LEU A 137 -39.05 31.45 7.59
C LEU A 137 -38.22 32.73 7.60
N PHE A 138 -38.85 33.87 7.28
CA PHE A 138 -38.21 35.18 7.27
C PHE A 138 -38.98 36.18 8.10
N SER A 139 -38.29 37.15 8.69
CA SER A 139 -38.91 38.35 9.27
C SER A 139 -38.43 39.59 8.52
N GLY A 140 -39.26 40.63 8.51
CA GLY A 140 -38.87 41.97 8.07
C GLY A 140 -37.98 42.67 9.10
N TYR A 141 -37.36 43.75 8.68
CA TYR A 141 -36.56 44.61 9.54
C TYR A 141 -37.45 45.56 10.37
N PRO A 142 -36.91 46.14 11.46
CA PRO A 142 -37.67 47.07 12.31
C PRO A 142 -38.25 48.29 11.58
N ASP A 143 -37.69 48.65 10.43
CA ASP A 143 -38.17 49.73 9.54
C ASP A 143 -39.34 49.32 8.63
N GLY A 144 -39.78 48.06 8.70
CA GLY A 144 -40.86 47.51 7.89
C GLY A 144 -40.44 47.01 6.50
N SER A 145 -39.14 47.01 6.17
CA SER A 145 -38.62 46.50 4.90
C SER A 145 -38.27 45.00 4.94
N PHE A 146 -38.17 44.36 3.78
CA PHE A 146 -37.63 43.00 3.64
C PHE A 146 -36.13 42.96 3.30
N GLN A 147 -35.66 43.98 2.57
CA GLN A 147 -34.34 44.13 1.97
C GLN A 147 -34.02 42.99 0.98
N PRO A 148 -34.76 42.85 -0.14
CA PRO A 148 -34.65 41.72 -1.05
C PRO A 148 -33.27 41.56 -1.71
N HIS A 149 -32.55 42.66 -1.92
CA HIS A 149 -31.23 42.67 -2.56
C HIS A 149 -30.06 42.47 -1.59
N GLN A 150 -30.32 42.43 -0.28
CA GLN A 150 -29.26 42.24 0.70
C GLN A 150 -28.79 40.78 0.70
N PRO A 151 -27.46 40.51 0.70
CA PRO A 151 -26.94 39.16 0.91
C PRO A 151 -27.41 38.58 2.24
N ILE A 152 -27.86 37.32 2.24
CA ILE A 152 -28.28 36.63 3.47
C ILE A 152 -27.05 36.05 4.19
N SER A 153 -26.93 36.30 5.49
CA SER A 153 -25.82 35.73 6.27
C SER A 153 -26.01 34.24 6.51
N ARG A 154 -24.89 33.53 6.71
CA ARG A 154 -24.86 32.09 6.94
C ARG A 154 -25.66 31.66 8.17
N MET A 155 -25.61 32.43 9.27
CA MET A 155 -26.47 32.17 10.44
C MET A 155 -27.96 32.32 10.11
N GLN A 156 -28.35 33.32 9.32
CA GLN A 156 -29.74 33.55 8.94
C GLN A 156 -30.27 32.42 8.05
N ALA A 157 -29.45 31.97 7.08
CA ALA A 157 -29.76 30.83 6.23
C ALA A 157 -29.99 29.54 7.03
N VAL A 158 -29.12 29.25 8.00
CA VAL A 158 -29.27 28.06 8.86
C VAL A 158 -30.53 28.15 9.72
N ILE A 159 -30.88 29.31 10.27
CA ILE A 159 -32.13 29.50 11.02
C ILE A 159 -33.34 29.16 10.13
N VAL A 160 -33.37 29.69 8.90
CA VAL A 160 -34.45 29.41 7.95
C VAL A 160 -34.57 27.90 7.69
N LEU A 161 -33.45 27.22 7.45
CA LEU A 161 -33.44 25.78 7.15
C LEU A 161 -33.81 24.93 8.38
N VAL A 162 -33.33 25.28 9.58
CA VAL A 162 -33.71 24.64 10.86
C VAL A 162 -35.21 24.73 11.07
N THR A 163 -35.79 25.92 10.85
CA THR A 163 -37.23 26.14 10.95
C THR A 163 -38.00 25.36 9.89
N ALA A 164 -37.57 25.40 8.63
CA ALA A 164 -38.20 24.68 7.52
C ALA A 164 -38.19 23.15 7.72
N LEU A 165 -37.10 22.62 8.27
CA LEU A 165 -36.94 21.18 8.53
C LEU A 165 -37.58 20.71 9.85
N GLY A 166 -38.06 21.64 10.68
CA GLY A 166 -38.62 21.32 11.99
C GLY A 166 -37.61 20.66 12.94
N ILE A 167 -36.34 21.10 12.90
CA ILE A 167 -35.30 20.58 13.81
C ILE A 167 -35.57 21.11 15.22
N GLU A 168 -35.63 20.20 16.20
CA GLU A 168 -35.94 20.58 17.58
C GLU A 168 -34.84 21.42 18.23
N PRO A 169 -35.19 22.43 19.03
CA PRO A 169 -34.23 23.17 19.86
C PRO A 169 -33.43 22.24 20.79
N SER A 170 -32.11 22.43 20.86
CA SER A 170 -31.25 21.68 21.78
C SER A 170 -31.23 22.34 23.16
N ASP A 171 -31.41 21.53 24.19
CA ASP A 171 -31.26 21.86 25.61
C ASP A 171 -29.81 22.16 26.03
N GLN A 172 -28.83 21.83 25.17
CA GLN A 172 -27.40 21.95 25.44
C GLN A 172 -26.70 22.99 24.56
N THR A 173 -27.45 24.01 24.11
CA THR A 173 -26.97 25.02 23.16
C THR A 173 -25.58 25.59 23.52
N GLU A 174 -25.41 26.03 24.77
CA GLU A 174 -24.16 26.67 25.22
C GLU A 174 -22.99 25.69 25.42
N GLN A 175 -23.27 24.39 25.54
CA GLN A 175 -22.25 23.36 25.62
C GLN A 175 -21.79 22.92 24.23
N ILE A 176 -22.73 22.83 23.28
CA ILE A 176 -22.46 22.34 21.92
C ILE A 176 -21.59 23.33 21.15
N LEU A 177 -21.94 24.62 21.10
CA LEU A 177 -21.29 25.54 20.16
C LEU A 177 -19.76 25.66 20.35
N PRO A 178 -19.20 25.81 21.57
CA PRO A 178 -17.75 25.92 21.76
C PRO A 178 -16.99 24.62 21.46
N ILE A 179 -17.66 23.46 21.53
CA ILE A 179 -17.05 22.17 21.18
C ILE A 179 -16.82 22.10 19.67
N PHE A 180 -17.73 22.64 18.86
CA PHE A 180 -17.75 22.46 17.41
C PHE A 180 -17.18 23.65 16.63
N PHE A 181 -17.31 24.88 17.14
CA PHE A 181 -16.91 26.10 16.42
C PHE A 181 -16.03 27.03 17.24
N GLU A 182 -14.89 27.41 16.68
CA GLU A 182 -13.94 28.34 17.32
C GLU A 182 -14.44 29.79 17.29
N ASP A 183 -15.26 30.13 16.30
CA ASP A 183 -15.91 31.43 16.16
C ASP A 183 -17.31 31.49 16.78
N ALA A 184 -17.67 30.54 17.64
CA ALA A 184 -18.95 30.50 18.36
C ALA A 184 -19.24 31.80 19.12
N ALA A 185 -18.23 32.54 19.56
CA ALA A 185 -18.39 33.82 20.24
C ALA A 185 -18.95 34.94 19.34
N GLN A 186 -18.86 34.81 18.01
CA GLN A 186 -19.42 35.77 17.05
C GLN A 186 -20.93 35.60 16.83
N MET A 187 -21.52 34.53 17.36
CA MET A 187 -22.94 34.21 17.19
C MET A 187 -23.80 34.99 18.21
N PRO A 188 -24.72 35.86 17.77
CA PRO A 188 -25.66 36.53 18.66
C PRO A 188 -26.56 35.53 19.41
N ASP A 189 -26.92 35.80 20.67
CA ASP A 189 -27.71 34.89 21.52
C ASP A 189 -28.96 34.32 20.83
N TRP A 190 -29.65 35.15 20.06
CA TRP A 190 -30.89 34.77 19.38
C TRP A 190 -30.71 33.75 18.25
N THR A 191 -29.47 33.51 17.75
CA THR A 191 -29.16 32.54 16.69
C THR A 191 -28.59 31.22 17.22
N ARG A 192 -28.04 31.24 18.43
CA ARG A 192 -27.23 30.14 19.01
C ARG A 192 -27.99 28.82 19.06
N TRP A 193 -29.26 28.85 19.50
CA TRP A 193 -30.09 27.66 19.61
C TRP A 193 -30.25 26.93 18.26
N ALA A 194 -30.46 27.67 17.17
CA ALA A 194 -30.70 27.09 15.86
C ALA A 194 -29.44 26.44 15.31
N ILE A 195 -28.30 27.11 15.47
CA ILE A 195 -27.00 26.58 15.02
C ILE A 195 -26.62 25.35 15.84
N ALA A 196 -26.82 25.37 17.17
CA ALA A 196 -26.56 24.22 18.02
C ALA A 196 -27.47 23.04 17.66
N SER A 197 -28.75 23.29 17.41
CA SER A 197 -29.71 22.28 16.93
C SER A 197 -29.33 21.70 15.59
N ALA A 198 -28.97 22.54 14.62
CA ALA A 198 -28.48 22.11 13.32
C ALA A 198 -27.24 21.22 13.46
N THR A 199 -26.32 21.64 14.33
CA THR A 199 -25.07 20.92 14.64
C THR A 199 -25.35 19.61 15.35
N ARG A 200 -26.32 19.51 16.26
CA ARG A 200 -26.67 18.25 16.92
C ARG A 200 -27.42 17.28 16.00
N SER A 201 -28.17 17.81 15.05
CA SER A 201 -29.04 17.01 14.18
C SER A 201 -28.29 16.15 13.17
N ASP A 202 -27.03 16.48 12.85
CA ASP A 202 -26.22 15.89 11.77
C ASP A 202 -26.77 16.08 10.36
N ARG A 203 -27.83 16.86 10.21
CA ARG A 203 -28.61 16.91 8.97
C ARG A 203 -28.37 18.15 8.13
N LEU A 204 -27.61 19.13 8.61
CA LEU A 204 -27.61 20.44 8.00
C LEU A 204 -26.23 21.11 7.85
N ILE A 205 -25.41 21.13 8.90
CA ILE A 205 -24.17 21.92 8.87
C ILE A 205 -23.14 21.33 7.90
N VAL A 206 -22.59 22.17 7.03
CA VAL A 206 -21.50 21.85 6.09
C VAL A 206 -20.54 23.02 6.05
N ASN A 207 -19.36 22.87 6.62
CA ASN A 207 -18.26 23.84 6.71
C ASN A 207 -17.10 23.29 5.88
N TYR A 208 -16.65 24.08 4.91
CA TYR A 208 -15.52 23.76 4.04
C TYR A 208 -14.81 25.06 3.63
N PRO A 209 -13.46 25.09 3.56
CA PRO A 209 -12.53 24.04 4.01
C PRO A 209 -12.35 23.99 5.54
N ASP A 210 -12.66 25.09 6.23
CA ASP A 210 -12.39 25.24 7.65
C ASP A 210 -13.53 24.68 8.51
N VAL A 211 -13.46 23.36 8.76
CA VAL A 211 -14.51 22.63 9.47
C VAL A 211 -14.82 23.16 10.88
N ARG A 212 -13.86 23.85 11.52
CA ARG A 212 -13.93 24.44 12.87
C ARG A 212 -14.49 25.87 12.91
N PHE A 213 -14.74 26.50 11.77
CA PHE A 213 -15.26 27.86 11.69
C PHE A 213 -16.64 27.85 11.03
N PHE A 214 -17.63 28.41 11.71
CA PHE A 214 -18.99 28.49 11.18
C PHE A 214 -19.22 29.70 10.28
N HIS A 215 -18.47 30.79 10.48
CA HIS A 215 -18.58 32.08 9.81
C HIS A 215 -19.99 32.71 9.91
N PRO A 216 -20.52 32.97 11.12
CA PRO A 216 -21.93 33.30 11.33
C PRO A 216 -22.41 34.59 10.62
N VAL A 217 -21.53 35.59 10.52
CA VAL A 217 -21.87 36.91 9.97
C VAL A 217 -21.66 37.00 8.46
N GLN A 218 -20.85 36.11 7.87
CA GLN A 218 -20.53 36.16 6.45
C GLN A 218 -21.74 35.78 5.58
N PRO A 219 -21.91 36.38 4.38
CA PRO A 219 -22.91 35.94 3.42
C PRO A 219 -22.71 34.48 3.01
N ILE A 220 -23.79 33.72 2.91
CA ILE A 220 -23.73 32.34 2.40
C ILE A 220 -23.65 32.33 0.87
N THR A 221 -22.89 31.39 0.34
CA THR A 221 -22.80 31.13 -1.11
C THR A 221 -23.92 30.19 -1.59
N ARG A 222 -24.16 30.18 -2.90
CA ARG A 222 -25.06 29.21 -3.56
C ARG A 222 -24.59 27.78 -3.33
N GLY A 223 -23.28 27.53 -3.42
CA GLY A 223 -22.63 26.25 -3.22
C GLY A 223 -22.88 25.71 -1.81
N GLU A 224 -22.57 26.49 -0.78
CA GLU A 224 -22.83 26.08 0.61
C GLU A 224 -24.32 25.80 0.86
N THR A 225 -25.21 26.60 0.27
CA THR A 225 -26.66 26.39 0.39
C THR A 225 -27.10 25.05 -0.20
N VAL A 226 -26.66 24.71 -1.42
CA VAL A 226 -27.01 23.41 -2.02
C VAL A 226 -26.39 22.23 -1.28
N ALA A 227 -25.19 22.39 -0.72
CA ALA A 227 -24.57 21.37 0.11
C ALA A 227 -25.41 21.08 1.37
N MET A 228 -25.87 22.12 2.07
CA MET A 228 -26.75 21.98 3.24
C MET A 228 -28.09 21.31 2.87
N LEU A 229 -28.66 21.64 1.72
CA LEU A 229 -29.91 21.05 1.23
C LEU A 229 -29.75 19.58 0.85
N CYS A 230 -28.67 19.21 0.16
CA CYS A 230 -28.39 17.80 -0.14
C CYS A 230 -28.22 16.98 1.13
N ARG A 231 -27.53 17.51 2.15
CA ARG A 231 -27.44 16.88 3.48
C ARG A 231 -28.81 16.73 4.14
N ALA A 232 -29.64 17.78 4.11
CA ALA A 232 -30.98 17.77 4.69
C ALA A 232 -31.92 16.75 4.04
N LEU A 233 -31.80 16.60 2.72
CA LEU A 233 -32.61 15.71 1.88
C LEU A 233 -32.02 14.29 1.75
N ALA A 234 -30.82 14.04 2.28
CA ALA A 234 -30.05 12.80 2.11
C ALA A 234 -29.89 12.39 0.63
N LEU A 235 -29.51 13.35 -0.21
CA LEU A 235 -29.19 13.15 -1.63
C LEU A 235 -27.68 12.90 -1.82
N PRO A 236 -27.24 12.31 -2.95
CA PRO A 236 -25.83 12.02 -3.21
C PRO A 236 -24.90 13.25 -3.18
N ASN A 237 -23.76 13.04 -2.50
CA ASN A 237 -22.45 13.71 -2.51
C ASN A 237 -22.33 15.25 -2.47
N VAL A 238 -21.97 15.75 -1.29
CA VAL A 238 -20.72 16.51 -1.14
C VAL A 238 -19.61 15.48 -0.85
N PRO A 239 -18.44 15.49 -1.52
CA PRO A 239 -17.31 14.64 -1.13
C PRO A 239 -17.02 14.80 0.36
N ALA A 240 -16.86 13.72 1.13
CA ALA A 240 -16.79 13.84 2.60
C ALA A 240 -15.56 14.62 3.10
N GLU A 241 -14.50 14.73 2.30
CA GLU A 241 -13.38 15.67 2.57
C GLU A 241 -13.84 17.15 2.67
N ASN A 242 -15.04 17.47 2.16
CA ASN A 242 -15.62 18.80 2.07
C ASN A 242 -16.90 18.98 2.93
N ALA A 243 -17.21 18.03 3.81
CA ALA A 243 -18.36 18.09 4.72
C ALA A 243 -17.94 18.12 6.19
N THR A 244 -18.69 18.81 7.06
CA THR A 244 -18.42 18.79 8.50
C THR A 244 -18.68 17.39 9.07
N GLU A 245 -17.64 16.68 9.46
CA GLU A 245 -17.69 15.46 10.27
C GLU A 245 -17.27 15.79 11.72
N TYR A 246 -18.22 16.11 12.60
CA TYR A 246 -17.90 16.28 14.04
C TYR A 246 -18.87 15.63 15.02
N ILE A 247 -19.97 15.02 14.56
CA ILE A 247 -20.96 14.48 15.50
C ILE A 247 -20.59 13.05 15.85
N GLY A 248 -19.94 12.89 17.01
CA GLY A 248 -19.57 11.60 17.58
C GLY A 248 -18.12 11.49 18.05
N LEU A 249 -17.29 12.52 17.84
CA LEU A 249 -15.88 12.49 18.24
C LEU A 249 -15.64 12.84 19.71
N TYR A 250 -16.63 13.40 20.42
CA TYR A 250 -16.48 13.86 21.81
C TYR A 250 -17.74 13.55 22.62
N ASP A 251 -17.57 13.02 23.83
CA ASP A 251 -18.64 13.06 24.83
C ASP A 251 -18.83 14.49 25.37
N LEU A 252 -19.86 14.68 26.20
CA LEU A 252 -20.18 15.97 26.84
C LEU A 252 -19.07 16.50 27.76
N THR A 253 -17.98 15.75 27.95
CA THR A 253 -16.80 16.15 28.72
C THR A 253 -15.59 16.49 27.83
N GLY A 254 -15.75 16.45 26.50
CA GLY A 254 -14.65 16.71 25.56
C GLY A 254 -13.71 15.51 25.40
N LYS A 255 -14.13 14.30 25.76
CA LYS A 255 -13.33 13.07 25.66
C LYS A 255 -13.74 12.27 24.42
N ILE A 256 -12.75 11.79 23.67
CA ILE A 256 -12.99 10.94 22.50
C ILE A 256 -13.59 9.61 22.94
N THR A 257 -14.81 9.31 22.50
CA THR A 257 -15.52 8.07 22.84
C THR A 257 -16.27 7.52 21.62
N LEU A 258 -15.68 6.54 20.95
CA LEU A 258 -16.34 5.78 19.88
C LEU A 258 -16.37 4.29 20.25
N PRO A 259 -17.53 3.76 20.70
CA PRO A 259 -17.72 2.31 20.83
C PRO A 259 -17.69 1.64 19.44
N PHE A 260 -16.96 0.54 19.31
CA PHE A 260 -16.78 -0.23 18.06
C PHE A 260 -18.10 -0.57 17.33
N GLU A 261 -19.18 -0.88 18.08
CA GLU A 261 -20.48 -1.20 17.48
C GLU A 261 -21.13 -0.07 16.67
N ARG A 262 -20.72 1.20 16.88
CA ARG A 262 -21.21 2.33 16.08
C ARG A 262 -20.43 2.56 14.78
N TRP A 263 -19.28 1.90 14.59
CA TRP A 263 -18.47 2.05 13.37
C TRP A 263 -19.15 1.42 12.15
N LYS A 264 -20.01 0.41 12.37
CA LYS A 264 -20.81 -0.23 11.31
C LYS A 264 -21.79 0.72 10.61
N GLY A 265 -22.15 1.84 11.24
CA GLY A 265 -23.03 2.87 10.67
C GLY A 265 -22.31 4.02 9.96
N ALA A 266 -20.97 4.10 10.06
CA ALA A 266 -20.16 5.22 9.54
C ALA A 266 -19.07 4.69 8.59
N ALA A 267 -19.47 4.37 7.35
CA ALA A 267 -18.63 3.65 6.39
C ALA A 267 -17.29 4.34 6.07
N ARG A 268 -17.22 5.68 6.11
CA ARG A 268 -15.99 6.43 5.79
C ARG A 268 -14.99 6.49 6.96
N LEU A 269 -15.47 6.69 8.19
CA LEU A 269 -14.63 6.55 9.39
C LEU A 269 -14.06 5.13 9.53
N MET A 270 -14.87 4.11 9.22
CA MET A 270 -14.38 2.73 9.15
C MET A 270 -13.27 2.58 8.11
N HIS A 271 -13.44 3.19 6.93
CA HIS A 271 -12.42 3.19 5.88
C HIS A 271 -11.12 3.89 6.33
N ASP A 272 -11.20 5.08 6.93
CA ASP A 272 -10.02 5.85 7.33
C ASP A 272 -9.26 5.18 8.50
N ILE A 273 -9.98 4.63 9.47
CA ILE A 273 -9.39 3.81 10.53
C ILE A 273 -8.72 2.57 9.92
N GLN A 274 -9.36 1.92 8.94
CA GLN A 274 -8.76 0.80 8.23
C GLN A 274 -7.49 1.24 7.47
N VAL A 275 -7.49 2.38 6.77
CA VAL A 275 -6.31 2.90 6.07
C VAL A 275 -5.13 3.11 7.02
N LEU A 276 -5.38 3.56 8.25
CA LEU A 276 -4.33 3.72 9.26
C LEU A 276 -3.88 2.38 9.88
N LEU A 277 -4.80 1.45 10.09
CA LEU A 277 -4.54 0.16 10.77
C LEU A 277 -3.99 -0.92 9.83
N THR A 278 -4.31 -0.86 8.53
CA THR A 278 -3.90 -1.85 7.53
C THR A 278 -2.38 -1.94 7.38
N PRO A 279 -1.62 -0.84 7.22
CA PRO A 279 -0.16 -0.90 7.15
C PRO A 279 0.49 -1.50 8.40
N LEU A 280 -0.17 -1.37 9.56
CA LEU A 280 0.26 -1.91 10.85
C LEU A 280 -0.24 -3.34 11.11
N ARG A 281 -1.03 -3.91 10.20
CA ARG A 281 -1.65 -5.25 10.32
C ARG A 281 -2.54 -5.41 11.56
N LEU A 282 -3.09 -4.31 12.06
CA LEU A 282 -3.94 -4.31 13.26
C LEU A 282 -5.39 -4.76 12.98
N PHE A 283 -5.73 -4.96 11.70
CA PHE A 283 -7.02 -5.48 11.25
C PHE A 283 -6.83 -6.60 10.21
N PRO A 284 -6.48 -7.83 10.66
CA PRO A 284 -6.04 -8.89 9.75
C PRO A 284 -7.18 -9.65 9.04
N ALA A 285 -8.45 -9.49 9.43
CA ALA A 285 -9.54 -10.35 8.95
C ALA A 285 -10.77 -9.60 8.40
N GLY A 286 -10.87 -9.44 7.07
CA GLY A 286 -12.17 -9.28 6.38
C GLY A 286 -12.22 -8.30 5.21
N ASN A 287 -13.03 -8.64 4.20
CA ASN A 287 -13.34 -7.78 3.06
C ASN A 287 -13.85 -6.40 3.50
N TRP A 288 -13.60 -5.41 2.63
CA TRP A 288 -13.73 -3.95 2.70
C TRP A 288 -14.98 -3.32 3.35
N VAL A 289 -15.93 -4.12 3.87
CA VAL A 289 -17.22 -3.66 4.42
C VAL A 289 -17.70 -4.46 5.64
N THR A 290 -17.14 -5.64 5.96
CA THR A 290 -17.73 -6.52 7.02
C THR A 290 -17.09 -6.39 8.41
N GLY A 291 -15.94 -5.72 8.54
CA GLY A 291 -15.37 -5.16 9.78
C GLY A 291 -15.68 -5.94 11.06
N ARG A 292 -15.23 -7.20 11.17
CA ARG A 292 -15.35 -7.95 12.43
C ARG A 292 -14.14 -7.64 13.30
N TYR A 293 -14.36 -6.89 14.38
CA TYR A 293 -13.43 -6.88 15.52
C TYR A 293 -13.57 -8.21 16.22
N ASP A 294 -12.64 -9.09 15.94
CA ASP A 294 -12.51 -10.39 16.56
C ASP A 294 -11.31 -10.41 17.52
N TRP A 295 -11.08 -11.57 18.12
CA TRP A 295 -9.96 -11.77 19.04
C TRP A 295 -8.59 -11.51 18.39
N GLN A 296 -8.45 -11.68 17.07
CA GLN A 296 -7.20 -11.42 16.35
C GLN A 296 -6.93 -9.92 16.26
N THR A 297 -7.96 -9.15 15.96
CA THR A 297 -7.94 -7.69 15.97
C THR A 297 -7.62 -7.16 17.36
N GLU A 298 -8.25 -7.70 18.41
CA GLU A 298 -7.99 -7.32 19.80
C GLU A 298 -6.54 -7.64 20.24
N GLN A 299 -5.99 -8.79 19.83
CA GLN A 299 -4.60 -9.13 20.08
C GLN A 299 -3.63 -8.19 19.37
N ALA A 300 -3.87 -7.90 18.09
CA ALA A 300 -2.99 -7.01 17.31
C ALA A 300 -2.97 -5.60 17.92
N ILE A 301 -4.13 -5.09 18.31
CA ILE A 301 -4.27 -3.81 19.02
C ILE A 301 -3.53 -3.84 20.37
N THR A 302 -3.63 -4.93 21.13
CA THR A 302 -2.91 -5.09 22.39
C THR A 302 -1.39 -5.06 22.19
N GLN A 303 -0.89 -5.73 21.15
CA GLN A 303 0.52 -5.71 20.77
C GLN A 303 0.98 -4.29 20.38
N PHE A 304 0.14 -3.53 19.68
CA PHE A 304 0.40 -2.13 19.37
C PHE A 304 0.51 -1.27 20.62
N CYS A 305 -0.45 -1.39 21.56
CA CYS A 305 -0.40 -0.68 22.82
C CYS A 305 0.89 -1.00 23.60
N GLN A 306 1.25 -2.28 23.70
CA GLN A 306 2.47 -2.70 24.38
C GLN A 306 3.72 -2.11 23.73
N PHE A 307 3.81 -2.15 22.40
CA PHE A 307 4.96 -1.63 21.66
C PHE A 307 5.14 -0.11 21.86
N TYR A 308 4.06 0.66 21.85
CA TYR A 308 4.08 2.11 22.05
C TYR A 308 3.96 2.55 23.52
N GLY A 309 3.97 1.61 24.48
CA GLY A 309 3.90 1.91 25.92
C GLY A 309 2.56 2.52 26.36
N LEU A 310 1.49 2.22 25.64
CA LEU A 310 0.12 2.68 25.94
C LEU A 310 -0.57 1.75 26.95
N PRO A 311 -1.49 2.27 27.77
CA PRO A 311 -2.36 1.40 28.57
C PRO A 311 -3.16 0.45 27.68
N ASN A 312 -3.45 -0.75 28.20
CA ASN A 312 -4.34 -1.68 27.51
C ASN A 312 -5.69 -1.01 27.29
N MET A 313 -6.12 -0.96 26.03
CA MET A 313 -7.41 -0.35 25.71
C MET A 313 -8.56 -1.19 26.26
N GLN A 314 -9.62 -0.50 26.70
CA GLN A 314 -10.90 -1.16 26.91
C GLN A 314 -11.41 -1.68 25.56
N THR A 315 -11.88 -2.93 25.53
CA THR A 315 -12.36 -3.59 24.31
C THR A 315 -13.31 -2.69 23.53
N GLY A 316 -12.95 -2.38 22.29
CA GLY A 316 -13.76 -1.58 21.38
C GLY A 316 -13.76 -0.06 21.61
N LEU A 317 -12.79 0.49 22.37
CA LEU A 317 -12.59 1.93 22.53
C LEU A 317 -11.19 2.35 22.05
N LEU A 318 -11.11 3.17 21.00
CA LEU A 318 -9.87 3.84 20.59
C LEU A 318 -9.80 5.22 21.26
N ASP A 319 -8.90 5.39 22.23
CA ASP A 319 -8.73 6.67 22.92
C ASP A 319 -7.78 7.64 22.18
N ALA A 320 -7.68 8.87 22.68
CA ALA A 320 -6.84 9.90 22.08
C ALA A 320 -5.33 9.55 22.09
N GLN A 321 -4.87 8.76 23.06
CA GLN A 321 -3.46 8.35 23.15
C GLN A 321 -3.16 7.32 22.07
N PHE A 322 -4.02 6.33 21.89
CA PHE A 322 -3.93 5.37 20.79
C PHE A 322 -4.01 6.06 19.44
N ALA A 323 -4.97 6.96 19.21
CA ALA A 323 -5.10 7.68 17.94
C ALA A 323 -3.88 8.58 17.63
N THR A 324 -3.20 9.09 18.66
CA THR A 324 -1.98 9.87 18.50
C THR A 324 -0.80 8.95 18.15
N ALA A 325 -0.63 7.85 18.89
CA ALA A 325 0.39 6.86 18.59
C ALA A 325 0.21 6.25 17.20
N LEU A 326 -1.03 5.94 16.80
CA LEU A 326 -1.38 5.42 15.49
C LEU A 326 -0.94 6.36 14.35
N ARG A 327 -1.14 7.67 14.52
CA ARG A 327 -0.72 8.68 13.53
C ARG A 327 0.80 8.86 13.46
N GLN A 328 1.51 8.55 14.53
CA GLN A 328 2.97 8.67 14.63
C GLN A 328 3.70 7.36 14.37
N ALA A 329 2.97 6.25 14.27
CA ALA A 329 3.54 4.93 14.11
C ALA A 329 4.26 4.81 12.77
N ASP A 330 5.48 4.27 12.80
CA ASP A 330 6.15 3.78 11.60
C ASP A 330 5.68 2.33 11.37
N PRO A 331 4.89 2.06 10.32
CA PRO A 331 4.36 0.72 10.09
C PRO A 331 5.42 -0.32 9.81
N THR A 332 6.56 0.08 9.24
CA THR A 332 7.67 -0.83 9.00
C THR A 332 8.34 -1.18 10.32
N GLU A 333 8.65 -0.21 11.19
CA GLU A 333 9.25 -0.49 12.51
C GLU A 333 8.35 -1.39 13.37
N PHE A 334 7.05 -1.12 13.41
CA PHE A 334 6.10 -1.96 14.17
C PHE A 334 6.02 -3.39 13.64
N VAL A 335 5.82 -3.58 12.32
CA VAL A 335 5.69 -4.91 11.72
C VAL A 335 6.98 -5.72 11.87
N MET A 336 8.16 -5.09 11.71
CA MET A 336 9.43 -5.77 11.95
C MET A 336 9.60 -6.20 13.41
N ALA A 337 9.10 -5.41 14.37
CA ALA A 337 9.13 -5.79 15.78
C ALA A 337 8.23 -7.00 16.07
N GLN A 338 7.06 -7.10 15.43
CA GLN A 338 6.21 -8.29 15.54
C GLN A 338 6.87 -9.52 14.89
N ALA A 339 7.60 -9.33 13.80
CA ALA A 339 8.28 -10.41 13.09
C ALA A 339 9.44 -11.07 13.87
N THR A 340 9.80 -10.58 15.07
CA THR A 340 10.73 -11.30 15.96
C THR A 340 10.13 -12.59 16.51
N ASP A 341 8.80 -12.73 16.54
CA ASP A 341 8.15 -14.01 16.80
C ASP A 341 8.21 -14.90 15.56
N ARG A 342 9.31 -15.65 15.47
CA ARG A 342 9.62 -16.51 14.33
C ARG A 342 8.64 -17.67 14.16
N GLU A 343 8.06 -18.15 15.26
CA GLU A 343 7.10 -19.25 15.20
C GLU A 343 5.75 -18.78 14.67
N LEU A 344 5.34 -17.56 15.03
CA LEU A 344 4.17 -16.91 14.45
C LEU A 344 4.35 -16.66 12.94
N VAL A 345 5.52 -16.18 12.52
CA VAL A 345 5.84 -15.98 11.09
C VAL A 345 5.79 -17.32 10.34
N TYR A 346 6.44 -18.36 10.86
CA TYR A 346 6.40 -19.70 10.29
C TYR A 346 4.98 -20.25 10.19
N SER A 347 4.21 -20.19 11.28
CA SER A 347 2.82 -20.66 11.32
C SER A 347 1.94 -19.94 10.31
N SER A 348 2.16 -18.63 10.10
CA SER A 348 1.46 -17.84 9.09
C SER A 348 1.79 -18.28 7.67
N TYR A 349 3.05 -18.60 7.36
CA TYR A 349 3.43 -19.14 6.05
C TYR A 349 2.93 -20.57 5.84
N TYR A 350 3.03 -21.42 6.85
CA TYR A 350 2.56 -22.80 6.78
C TYR A 350 1.03 -22.86 6.59
N ALA A 351 0.27 -21.94 7.16
CA ALA A 351 -1.17 -21.82 6.89
C ALA A 351 -1.48 -21.47 5.41
N GLN A 352 -0.61 -20.72 4.74
CA GLN A 352 -0.76 -20.38 3.31
C GLN A 352 -0.46 -21.56 2.39
N GLU A 353 0.25 -22.58 2.87
CA GLU A 353 0.45 -23.86 2.16
C GLU A 353 -0.80 -24.73 2.15
N THR A 354 -1.91 -24.32 2.77
CA THR A 354 -3.18 -25.08 2.71
C THR A 354 -3.63 -25.28 1.26
N GLY A 355 -3.72 -26.54 0.82
CA GLY A 355 -4.12 -26.89 -0.54
C GLY A 355 -2.96 -27.08 -1.53
N PHE A 356 -1.72 -26.81 -1.11
CA PHE A 356 -0.49 -27.08 -1.87
C PHE A 356 0.06 -28.49 -1.53
N ASN A 357 1.03 -28.96 -2.31
CA ASN A 357 1.66 -30.28 -2.16
C ASN A 357 3.06 -30.32 -2.80
N ALA A 358 3.73 -31.48 -2.83
CA ALA A 358 5.10 -31.57 -3.35
C ALA A 358 5.26 -31.24 -4.85
N ASP A 359 4.19 -31.29 -5.64
CA ASP A 359 4.22 -30.94 -7.07
C ASP A 359 3.98 -29.45 -7.33
N ARG A 360 3.43 -28.73 -6.33
CA ARG A 360 3.17 -27.30 -6.40
C ARG A 360 3.10 -26.71 -5.00
N LEU A 361 4.06 -25.84 -4.70
CA LEU A 361 4.25 -25.20 -3.40
C LEU A 361 3.93 -23.70 -3.44
N ALA A 362 3.54 -23.12 -2.30
CA ALA A 362 2.97 -21.77 -2.28
C ALA A 362 3.99 -20.66 -2.58
N PHE A 363 5.25 -20.85 -2.18
CA PHE A 363 6.30 -19.84 -2.29
C PHE A 363 7.35 -20.19 -3.33
N LEU A 364 7.71 -21.47 -3.41
CA LEU A 364 8.67 -22.00 -4.37
C LEU A 364 8.16 -21.94 -5.81
N ASP A 365 6.87 -22.23 -6.04
CA ASP A 365 6.23 -22.22 -7.37
C ASP A 365 5.37 -20.99 -7.62
N ARG A 366 5.55 -19.94 -6.80
CA ARG A 366 4.75 -18.71 -6.87
C ARG A 366 4.86 -18.01 -8.22
N GLY A 367 6.02 -18.11 -8.87
CA GLY A 367 6.30 -17.54 -10.18
C GLY A 367 6.58 -16.05 -10.13
N TYR A 368 7.53 -15.59 -10.95
CA TYR A 368 7.97 -14.19 -10.94
C TYR A 368 6.87 -13.20 -11.36
N GLN A 369 5.88 -13.61 -12.15
CA GLN A 369 4.78 -12.74 -12.56
C GLN A 369 3.92 -12.25 -11.38
N SER A 370 3.96 -12.97 -10.25
CA SER A 370 3.29 -12.57 -9.00
C SER A 370 4.10 -11.56 -8.17
N SER A 371 5.33 -11.25 -8.60
CA SER A 371 6.22 -10.30 -7.95
C SER A 371 5.76 -8.87 -8.20
N ALA A 372 5.75 -8.03 -7.16
CA ALA A 372 5.58 -6.59 -7.32
C ALA A 372 6.71 -5.95 -8.16
N TYR A 373 7.84 -6.65 -8.32
CA TYR A 373 9.04 -6.19 -9.00
C TYR A 373 9.23 -6.81 -10.39
N ALA A 374 8.25 -7.56 -10.90
CA ALA A 374 8.35 -8.27 -12.18
C ALA A 374 8.66 -7.33 -13.37
N SER A 375 8.00 -6.17 -13.42
CA SER A 375 8.24 -5.14 -14.45
C SER A 375 9.61 -4.49 -14.35
N GLU A 376 10.27 -4.60 -13.20
CA GLU A 376 11.56 -3.98 -12.90
C GLU A 376 12.75 -4.89 -13.19
N ILE A 377 12.54 -6.17 -13.55
CA ILE A 377 13.61 -7.12 -13.90
C ILE A 377 14.53 -6.57 -14.99
N SER A 378 13.96 -5.80 -15.93
CA SER A 378 14.73 -5.17 -17.00
C SER A 378 15.72 -4.10 -16.52
N LEU A 379 15.55 -3.58 -15.30
CA LEU A 379 16.40 -2.57 -14.67
C LEU A 379 17.44 -3.20 -13.72
N PHE A 380 17.34 -4.50 -13.42
CA PHE A 380 18.24 -5.15 -12.47
C PHE A 380 19.73 -5.02 -12.82
N PRO A 381 20.16 -5.17 -14.08
CA PRO A 381 21.58 -4.98 -14.40
C PRO A 381 22.10 -3.58 -14.07
N GLU A 382 21.35 -2.53 -14.44
CA GLU A 382 21.74 -1.15 -14.14
C GLU A 382 21.77 -0.86 -12.64
N ARG A 383 20.80 -1.42 -11.90
CA ARG A 383 20.73 -1.29 -10.45
C ARG A 383 21.87 -1.99 -9.73
N ILE A 384 22.31 -3.16 -10.20
CA ILE A 384 23.49 -3.84 -9.64
C ILE A 384 24.72 -2.92 -9.72
N LEU A 385 24.89 -2.18 -10.81
CA LEU A 385 26.03 -1.26 -10.99
C LEU A 385 26.00 -0.02 -10.09
N GLN A 386 24.92 0.23 -9.35
CA GLN A 386 24.83 1.38 -8.45
C GLN A 386 25.89 1.32 -7.35
N LYS A 387 26.47 2.48 -7.03
CA LYS A 387 27.37 2.70 -5.90
C LYS A 387 26.74 3.72 -4.94
N PRO A 388 27.14 3.73 -3.65
CA PRO A 388 26.68 4.77 -2.72
C PRO A 388 27.14 6.15 -3.18
N GLN A 389 26.20 7.05 -3.44
CA GLN A 389 26.45 8.43 -3.85
C GLN A 389 25.32 9.35 -3.36
N GLY A 390 25.64 10.63 -3.10
CA GLY A 390 24.66 11.65 -2.71
C GLY A 390 23.90 11.29 -1.42
N GLN A 391 22.59 11.05 -1.53
CA GLN A 391 21.71 10.67 -0.42
C GLN A 391 21.74 9.17 -0.07
N THR A 392 22.72 8.43 -0.58
CA THR A 392 22.91 7.00 -0.33
C THR A 392 24.33 6.72 0.17
N ALA A 393 24.44 6.06 1.32
CA ALA A 393 25.67 5.65 1.99
C ALA A 393 25.83 4.12 1.99
N SER A 394 26.94 3.63 2.54
CA SER A 394 27.18 2.21 2.84
C SER A 394 27.61 2.06 4.30
N LEU A 395 27.74 0.82 4.77
CA LEU A 395 28.18 0.49 6.14
C LEU A 395 29.66 0.81 6.37
N GLY A 396 30.44 0.99 5.31
CA GLY A 396 31.88 1.25 5.39
C GLY A 396 32.69 0.03 5.83
N GLN A 397 33.92 0.28 6.30
CA GLN A 397 34.84 -0.78 6.73
C GLN A 397 34.39 -1.46 8.02
N SER A 398 33.64 -0.75 8.85
CA SER A 398 33.11 -1.27 10.09
C SER A 398 31.80 -0.61 10.43
N ALA A 399 30.90 -1.37 11.02
CA ALA A 399 29.64 -0.89 11.54
C ALA A 399 29.52 -1.22 13.04
N VAL A 400 28.45 -0.75 13.67
CA VAL A 400 28.13 -1.07 15.05
C VAL A 400 26.86 -1.90 15.02
N GLN A 401 26.95 -3.11 15.57
CA GLN A 401 25.81 -4.01 15.68
C GLN A 401 24.77 -3.40 16.64
N THR A 402 23.54 -3.26 16.16
CA THR A 402 22.43 -2.70 16.94
C THR A 402 22.18 -3.54 18.20
N GLY A 403 21.89 -2.89 19.33
CA GLY A 403 21.54 -3.54 20.60
C GLY A 403 22.72 -4.07 21.41
N THR A 404 23.81 -4.50 20.79
CA THR A 404 25.01 -4.98 21.50
C THR A 404 26.11 -3.93 21.59
N GLY A 405 26.11 -2.93 20.70
CA GLY A 405 27.18 -1.95 20.57
C GLY A 405 28.49 -2.54 20.06
N ARG A 406 28.50 -3.82 19.67
CA ARG A 406 29.70 -4.51 19.20
C ARG A 406 30.13 -3.94 17.85
N LYS A 407 31.38 -3.51 17.76
CA LYS A 407 31.98 -3.14 16.48
C LYS A 407 32.24 -4.39 15.64
N VAL A 408 31.83 -4.33 14.39
CA VAL A 408 31.86 -5.40 13.41
C VAL A 408 32.60 -4.90 12.18
N SER A 409 33.48 -5.75 11.62
CA SER A 409 34.40 -5.33 10.56
C SER A 409 34.13 -6.13 9.30
N PHE A 410 34.18 -5.43 8.17
CA PHE A 410 34.17 -6.04 6.85
C PHE A 410 35.63 -6.23 6.41
N GLN A 411 35.86 -7.18 5.50
CA GLN A 411 37.15 -7.42 4.86
C GLN A 411 37.05 -7.19 3.35
N PRO A 412 38.14 -6.88 2.64
CA PRO A 412 38.11 -6.89 1.18
C PRO A 412 37.52 -8.20 0.65
N TYR A 413 36.76 -8.14 -0.44
CA TYR A 413 36.22 -9.35 -1.06
C TYR A 413 37.35 -10.36 -1.33
N PRO A 414 37.21 -11.66 -0.99
CA PRO A 414 38.34 -12.59 -1.06
C PRO A 414 38.72 -12.87 -2.51
N ALA A 415 40.02 -13.04 -2.77
CA ALA A 415 40.55 -13.38 -4.09
C ALA A 415 39.98 -14.70 -4.61
N LEU A 416 40.01 -14.93 -5.93
CA LEU A 416 39.65 -16.23 -6.48
C LEU A 416 40.51 -17.33 -5.86
N GLY A 417 39.90 -18.45 -5.51
CA GLY A 417 40.58 -19.58 -4.87
C GLY A 417 40.82 -19.41 -3.38
N GLN A 418 40.52 -18.24 -2.79
CA GLN A 418 40.61 -17.99 -1.36
C GLN A 418 39.25 -18.16 -0.70
N ILE A 419 39.20 -18.98 0.34
CA ILE A 419 38.04 -19.09 1.23
C ILE A 419 38.15 -17.96 2.28
N PRO A 420 37.11 -17.12 2.45
CA PRO A 420 37.09 -16.09 3.48
C PRO A 420 36.98 -16.70 4.88
N ASP A 421 37.19 -15.89 5.91
CA ASP A 421 36.80 -16.25 7.27
C ASP A 421 35.26 -16.26 7.37
N ILE A 422 34.68 -17.41 7.70
CA ILE A 422 33.23 -17.63 7.78
C ILE A 422 32.82 -17.80 9.24
N GLU A 423 32.24 -16.75 9.81
CA GLU A 423 31.84 -16.73 11.21
C GLU A 423 30.63 -17.65 11.46
N GLN A 424 30.74 -18.59 12.39
CA GLN A 424 29.62 -19.45 12.79
C GLN A 424 28.61 -18.66 13.64
N ARG A 425 27.67 -17.98 12.97
CA ARG A 425 26.73 -17.02 13.58
C ARG A 425 25.28 -17.25 13.18
N LEU A 426 25.02 -18.22 12.33
CA LEU A 426 23.68 -18.52 11.82
C LEU A 426 22.99 -19.65 12.61
N GLU A 427 23.41 -19.91 13.85
CA GLU A 427 22.78 -20.90 14.74
C GLU A 427 21.37 -20.51 15.20
N PHE A 428 21.00 -19.24 15.06
CA PHE A 428 19.62 -18.84 15.32
C PHE A 428 18.66 -19.49 14.32
N LEU A 429 19.08 -19.83 13.09
CA LEU A 429 18.20 -20.45 12.09
C LEU A 429 17.60 -21.75 12.61
N HIS A 430 16.37 -22.05 12.23
CA HIS A 430 15.69 -23.27 12.69
C HIS A 430 16.50 -24.54 12.37
N PRO A 431 16.47 -25.60 13.21
CA PRO A 431 17.22 -26.83 12.99
C PRO A 431 17.04 -27.45 11.60
N ASP A 432 15.87 -27.34 10.98
CA ASP A 432 15.60 -27.82 9.62
C ASP A 432 16.50 -27.20 8.55
N ILE A 433 17.05 -25.99 8.80
CA ILE A 433 18.08 -25.39 7.94
C ILE A 433 19.43 -26.02 8.24
N LEU A 434 19.75 -27.12 7.56
CA LEU A 434 20.97 -27.89 7.80
C LEU A 434 22.24 -27.10 7.52
N GLN A 435 22.22 -26.28 6.45
CA GLN A 435 23.35 -25.44 6.06
C GLN A 435 22.88 -24.05 5.64
N ALA A 436 23.68 -23.04 5.96
CA ALA A 436 23.50 -21.70 5.45
C ALA A 436 24.85 -20.98 5.31
N CYS A 437 24.96 -20.14 4.30
CA CYS A 437 26.06 -19.18 4.16
C CYS A 437 25.50 -17.84 3.68
N ILE A 438 25.86 -16.75 4.35
CA ILE A 438 25.43 -15.39 4.02
C ILE A 438 26.69 -14.52 3.87
N SER A 439 26.76 -13.76 2.79
CA SER A 439 27.77 -12.73 2.56
C SER A 439 27.10 -11.36 2.50
N ILE A 440 27.46 -10.48 3.42
CA ILE A 440 26.95 -9.11 3.48
C ILE A 440 28.01 -8.20 2.87
N GLY A 441 27.63 -7.43 1.84
CA GLY A 441 28.51 -6.48 1.17
C GLY A 441 28.37 -5.06 1.72
N SER A 442 29.50 -4.36 1.74
CA SER A 442 29.64 -2.95 2.12
C SER A 442 30.66 -2.30 1.17
N PHE A 443 30.44 -1.04 0.80
CA PHE A 443 31.35 -0.31 -0.07
C PHE A 443 32.36 0.49 0.77
N VAL A 444 33.64 0.34 0.45
CA VAL A 444 34.75 1.13 1.02
C VAL A 444 35.58 1.66 -0.13
N ASN A 445 35.69 2.99 -0.23
CA ASN A 445 36.41 3.66 -1.34
C ASN A 445 35.99 3.20 -2.74
N GLY A 446 34.72 2.78 -2.90
CA GLY A 446 34.15 2.34 -4.18
C GLY A 446 34.32 0.85 -4.48
N ASP A 447 35.03 0.09 -3.64
CA ASP A 447 35.20 -1.37 -3.75
C ASP A 447 34.29 -2.12 -2.77
N ILE A 448 33.92 -3.35 -3.13
CA ILE A 448 33.14 -4.23 -2.25
C ILE A 448 34.02 -4.88 -1.19
N TRP A 449 33.61 -4.68 0.04
CA TRP A 449 34.07 -5.37 1.24
C TRP A 449 32.95 -6.25 1.75
N THR A 450 33.29 -7.37 2.38
CA THR A 450 32.33 -8.39 2.78
C THR A 450 32.56 -8.91 4.18
N ARG A 451 31.48 -9.41 4.75
CA ARG A 451 31.46 -10.21 5.97
C ARG A 451 30.72 -11.51 5.68
N TRP A 452 31.26 -12.63 6.12
CA TRP A 452 30.75 -13.96 5.80
C TRP A 452 30.29 -14.66 7.07
N LEU A 453 29.05 -15.14 7.07
CA LEU A 453 28.41 -15.82 8.18
C LEU A 453 27.98 -17.21 7.72
N GLY A 454 28.08 -18.20 8.60
CA GLY A 454 27.80 -19.59 8.26
C GLY A 454 27.07 -20.37 9.36
N ARG A 455 26.45 -21.46 8.91
CA ARG A 455 26.06 -22.63 9.67
C ARG A 455 26.37 -23.84 8.80
N ASN A 456 27.32 -24.69 9.21
CA ASN A 456 27.80 -25.83 8.42
C ASN A 456 28.14 -25.44 6.95
N ALA A 457 28.65 -24.22 6.75
CA ALA A 457 28.67 -23.57 5.44
C ALA A 457 29.53 -24.28 4.40
N MET A 458 30.53 -25.04 4.83
CA MET A 458 31.51 -25.74 3.99
C MET A 458 31.15 -27.21 3.74
N GLN A 459 30.07 -27.74 4.34
CA GLN A 459 29.74 -29.15 4.24
C GLN A 459 29.22 -29.50 2.83
N PRO A 460 29.84 -30.45 2.09
CA PRO A 460 29.35 -30.85 0.78
C PRO A 460 27.95 -31.44 0.85
N ALA A 461 27.05 -31.01 -0.03
CA ALA A 461 25.70 -31.54 -0.13
C ALA A 461 25.15 -31.47 -1.56
N GLN A 462 24.10 -32.25 -1.83
CA GLN A 462 23.34 -32.08 -3.06
C GLN A 462 22.52 -30.80 -2.96
N MET A 463 22.89 -29.81 -3.76
CA MET A 463 22.19 -28.52 -3.81
C MET A 463 21.19 -28.44 -4.97
N TRP A 464 20.86 -29.57 -5.60
CA TRP A 464 19.82 -29.69 -6.63
C TRP A 464 19.96 -28.63 -7.74
N SER A 465 18.83 -28.12 -8.24
CA SER A 465 18.77 -27.13 -9.31
C SER A 465 19.40 -25.77 -8.97
N SER A 466 19.69 -25.46 -7.69
CA SER A 466 20.40 -24.22 -7.32
C SER A 466 21.78 -24.13 -7.96
N THR A 467 22.39 -25.28 -8.29
CA THR A 467 23.70 -25.34 -8.95
C THR A 467 23.68 -25.00 -10.45
N LYS A 468 22.52 -24.95 -11.09
CA LYS A 468 22.40 -24.78 -12.55
C LYS A 468 22.82 -23.39 -13.07
N ILE A 469 23.01 -22.43 -12.17
CA ILE A 469 23.64 -21.14 -12.48
C ILE A 469 25.11 -21.31 -12.92
N ILE A 470 25.82 -22.29 -12.36
CA ILE A 470 27.27 -22.48 -12.55
C ILE A 470 27.63 -22.66 -14.03
N PRO A 471 27.02 -23.58 -14.80
CA PRO A 471 27.34 -23.73 -16.22
C PRO A 471 26.95 -22.51 -17.08
N LEU A 472 26.01 -21.66 -16.65
CA LEU A 472 25.73 -20.40 -17.36
C LEU A 472 26.88 -19.41 -17.22
N LEU A 473 27.44 -19.28 -16.01
CA LEU A 473 28.56 -18.40 -15.73
C LEU A 473 29.85 -18.89 -16.42
N ASP A 474 30.07 -20.20 -16.44
CA ASP A 474 31.18 -20.82 -17.16
C ASP A 474 31.06 -20.56 -18.67
N LEU A 475 29.88 -20.77 -19.26
CA LEU A 475 29.66 -20.47 -20.67
C LEU A 475 29.87 -18.99 -20.99
N ALA A 476 29.45 -18.06 -20.11
CA ALA A 476 29.71 -16.64 -20.28
C ALA A 476 31.22 -16.33 -20.32
N ALA A 477 31.98 -16.89 -19.38
CA ALA A 477 33.43 -16.75 -19.32
C ALA A 477 34.12 -17.29 -20.59
N GLN A 478 33.74 -18.49 -21.04
CA GLN A 478 34.28 -19.08 -22.26
C GLN A 478 33.91 -18.26 -23.50
N THR A 479 32.67 -17.80 -23.58
CA THR A 479 32.18 -17.01 -24.71
C THR A 479 32.96 -15.72 -24.85
N ASN A 480 33.16 -14.99 -23.75
CA ASN A 480 33.89 -13.74 -23.77
C ASN A 480 35.40 -13.92 -23.96
N ALA A 481 35.96 -15.08 -23.58
CA ALA A 481 37.33 -15.44 -23.93
C ALA A 481 37.50 -15.69 -25.44
N ALA A 482 36.55 -16.39 -26.08
CA ALA A 482 36.59 -16.74 -27.50
C ALA A 482 36.18 -15.57 -28.42
N ASP A 483 35.20 -14.79 -28.00
CA ASP A 483 34.70 -13.60 -28.69
C ASP A 483 34.45 -12.47 -27.67
N PRO A 484 35.45 -11.61 -27.42
CA PRO A 484 35.30 -10.47 -26.53
C PRO A 484 34.29 -9.44 -27.02
N ALA A 485 33.78 -9.49 -28.27
CA ALA A 485 32.79 -8.56 -28.78
C ALA A 485 31.35 -9.05 -28.57
N LEU A 486 31.11 -10.38 -28.56
CA LEU A 486 29.80 -10.98 -28.40
C LEU A 486 29.15 -10.65 -27.04
N ARG A 487 27.86 -10.29 -27.07
CA ARG A 487 26.96 -10.26 -25.91
C ARG A 487 26.17 -11.56 -25.90
N LEU A 488 26.02 -12.21 -24.74
CA LEU A 488 25.25 -13.45 -24.66
C LEU A 488 23.78 -13.30 -25.08
N SER A 489 23.20 -12.09 -24.99
CA SER A 489 21.87 -11.80 -25.55
C SER A 489 21.75 -12.07 -27.05
N ASP A 490 22.86 -11.96 -27.78
CA ASP A 490 22.95 -12.14 -29.23
C ASP A 490 23.45 -13.55 -29.60
N GLY A 491 23.60 -14.42 -28.59
CA GLY A 491 24.04 -15.80 -28.74
C GLY A 491 22.89 -16.73 -29.10
N LEU A 492 23.09 -17.53 -30.14
CA LEU A 492 22.18 -18.60 -30.57
C LEU A 492 22.80 -19.96 -30.27
N ILE A 493 22.07 -20.85 -29.61
CA ILE A 493 22.49 -22.23 -29.37
C ILE A 493 21.77 -23.16 -30.34
N CYS A 494 22.54 -23.87 -31.15
CA CYS A 494 22.04 -24.74 -32.21
C CYS A 494 22.93 -25.98 -32.39
N LEU A 495 22.49 -26.92 -33.23
CA LEU A 495 23.36 -28.02 -33.67
C LEU A 495 24.41 -27.51 -34.68
N PRO A 496 25.61 -28.11 -34.74
CA PRO A 496 26.64 -27.71 -35.68
C PRO A 496 26.15 -27.72 -37.13
N GLY A 497 26.42 -26.63 -37.85
CA GLY A 497 25.99 -26.46 -39.24
C GLY A 497 24.52 -26.06 -39.43
N GLN A 498 23.76 -25.85 -38.34
CA GLN A 498 22.40 -25.34 -38.36
C GLN A 498 22.35 -23.90 -37.81
N LEU A 499 21.44 -23.08 -38.35
CA LEU A 499 21.10 -21.75 -37.81
C LEU A 499 19.66 -21.68 -37.26
N ASP A 500 18.97 -22.82 -37.25
CA ASP A 500 17.76 -23.06 -36.46
C ASP A 500 18.22 -23.47 -35.05
N GLY A 501 17.88 -22.65 -34.06
CA GLY A 501 18.29 -22.85 -32.67
C GLY A 501 17.57 -21.91 -31.72
N TYR A 502 18.04 -21.88 -30.48
CA TYR A 502 17.41 -21.14 -29.40
C TYR A 502 18.30 -20.00 -28.92
N GLY A 503 17.72 -18.82 -28.75
CA GLY A 503 18.44 -17.69 -28.13
C GLY A 503 18.87 -18.04 -26.71
N PHE A 504 20.11 -17.72 -26.35
CA PHE A 504 20.68 -18.01 -25.03
C PHE A 504 19.80 -17.48 -23.89
N TYR A 505 19.29 -16.24 -24.01
CA TYR A 505 18.43 -15.63 -23.00
C TYR A 505 17.17 -16.46 -22.71
N ASN A 506 16.50 -16.95 -23.76
CA ASN A 506 15.27 -17.73 -23.60
C ASN A 506 15.55 -19.08 -22.93
N LEU A 507 16.65 -19.74 -23.28
CA LEU A 507 17.10 -20.97 -22.61
C LEU A 507 17.44 -20.71 -21.13
N ALA A 508 18.11 -19.59 -20.83
CA ALA A 508 18.42 -19.22 -19.46
C ALA A 508 17.14 -18.94 -18.65
N VAL A 509 16.13 -18.28 -19.24
CA VAL A 509 14.81 -18.06 -18.62
C VAL A 509 14.10 -19.38 -18.35
N ASP A 510 14.08 -20.31 -19.30
CA ASP A 510 13.47 -21.63 -19.11
C ASP A 510 14.16 -22.46 -18.01
N LEU A 511 15.48 -22.36 -17.93
CA LEU A 511 16.29 -23.04 -16.91
C LEU A 511 15.92 -22.60 -15.50
N VAL A 512 15.58 -21.32 -15.30
CA VAL A 512 15.31 -20.75 -13.96
C VAL A 512 13.82 -20.62 -13.64
N SER A 513 12.97 -20.34 -14.62
CA SER A 513 11.52 -20.10 -14.42
C SER A 513 10.68 -21.38 -14.38
N TYR A 514 11.23 -22.50 -14.85
CA TYR A 514 10.54 -23.79 -14.96
C TYR A 514 9.30 -23.79 -15.86
N GLN A 515 9.13 -22.78 -16.72
CA GLN A 515 8.03 -22.71 -17.68
C GLN A 515 8.10 -23.81 -18.75
N ALA A 516 9.31 -24.33 -19.02
CA ALA A 516 9.57 -25.39 -20.00
C ALA A 516 8.98 -25.10 -21.39
N SER A 517 9.12 -23.85 -21.86
CA SER A 517 8.62 -23.41 -23.17
C SER A 517 9.43 -23.99 -24.33
N ILE A 518 10.70 -24.31 -24.08
CA ILE A 518 11.70 -24.87 -24.98
C ILE A 518 12.12 -26.26 -24.48
N GLY A 519 12.42 -26.38 -23.18
CA GLY A 519 12.86 -27.63 -22.58
C GLY A 519 12.82 -27.61 -21.06
N SER A 520 12.87 -28.79 -20.44
CA SER A 520 12.93 -28.88 -18.97
C SER A 520 14.17 -28.18 -18.42
N SER A 521 14.08 -27.64 -17.20
CA SER A 521 15.24 -27.03 -16.52
C SER A 521 16.44 -27.99 -16.42
N ASN A 522 16.19 -29.30 -16.27
CA ASN A 522 17.24 -30.33 -16.23
C ASN A 522 17.92 -30.54 -17.58
N SER A 523 17.15 -30.71 -18.66
CA SER A 523 17.68 -30.95 -20.01
C SER A 523 18.43 -29.73 -20.55
N VAL A 524 17.94 -28.52 -20.27
CA VAL A 524 18.63 -27.27 -20.63
C VAL A 524 19.94 -27.12 -19.84
N ALA A 525 19.94 -27.38 -18.53
CA ALA A 525 21.16 -27.32 -17.73
C ALA A 525 22.18 -28.40 -18.12
N ALA A 526 21.73 -29.60 -18.47
CA ALA A 526 22.58 -30.67 -19.00
C ALA A 526 23.19 -30.28 -20.35
N MET A 527 22.46 -29.56 -21.20
CA MET A 527 22.97 -28.99 -22.45
C MET A 527 24.06 -27.94 -22.18
N PHE A 528 23.83 -27.00 -21.25
CA PHE A 528 24.86 -26.00 -20.92
C PHE A 528 26.14 -26.61 -20.35
N LYS A 529 26.04 -27.68 -19.55
CA LYS A 529 27.22 -28.41 -19.06
C LYS A 529 28.11 -28.96 -20.18
N GLN A 530 27.53 -29.32 -21.32
CA GLN A 530 28.30 -29.89 -22.43
C GLN A 530 29.33 -28.94 -23.07
N PHE A 531 29.34 -27.63 -22.74
CA PHE A 531 30.40 -26.72 -23.20
C PHE A 531 31.73 -26.89 -22.46
N SER A 532 31.78 -27.69 -21.39
CA SER A 532 32.98 -28.02 -20.64
C SER A 532 33.02 -29.51 -20.33
N THR A 533 34.19 -30.14 -20.33
CA THR A 533 34.29 -31.49 -19.76
C THR A 533 34.00 -31.48 -18.25
N PRO A 534 33.62 -32.61 -17.62
CA PRO A 534 33.32 -32.66 -16.19
C PRO A 534 34.50 -32.17 -15.33
N GLY A 535 35.73 -32.55 -15.70
CA GLY A 535 36.94 -32.14 -14.97
C GLY A 535 37.28 -30.66 -15.15
N GLU A 536 37.06 -30.09 -16.34
CA GLU A 536 37.27 -28.66 -16.59
C GLU A 536 36.29 -27.79 -15.79
N LEU A 537 35.00 -28.14 -15.81
CA LEU A 537 33.96 -27.40 -15.10
C LEU A 537 34.14 -27.47 -13.58
N GLU A 538 34.46 -28.64 -13.04
CA GLU A 538 34.77 -28.79 -11.61
C GLU A 538 36.01 -27.99 -11.22
N SER A 539 37.09 -28.09 -12.01
CA SER A 539 38.33 -27.34 -11.75
C SER A 539 38.11 -25.84 -11.83
N TRP A 540 37.26 -25.38 -12.75
CA TRP A 540 36.86 -23.98 -12.86
C TRP A 540 36.12 -23.51 -11.60
N LEU A 541 35.14 -24.28 -11.13
CA LEU A 541 34.42 -23.96 -9.89
C LEU A 541 35.35 -23.96 -8.67
N LYS A 542 36.25 -24.95 -8.53
CA LYS A 542 37.26 -25.00 -7.47
C LYS A 542 38.18 -23.78 -7.47
N ARG A 543 38.54 -23.26 -8.64
CA ARG A 543 39.31 -22.01 -8.76
C ARG A 543 38.50 -20.78 -8.37
N LEU A 544 37.19 -20.75 -8.62
CA LEU A 544 36.36 -19.62 -8.20
C LEU A 544 36.16 -19.58 -6.69
N THR A 545 35.87 -20.72 -6.08
CA THR A 545 35.47 -20.79 -4.66
C THR A 545 36.63 -21.08 -3.72
N GLY A 546 37.68 -21.73 -4.18
CA GLY A 546 38.78 -22.24 -3.35
C GLY A 546 38.50 -23.57 -2.69
N ASN A 547 37.25 -24.05 -2.69
CA ASN A 547 36.87 -25.27 -2.02
C ASN A 547 37.29 -26.51 -2.80
N GLN A 548 38.43 -27.11 -2.45
CA GLN A 548 38.95 -28.29 -3.12
C GLN A 548 38.14 -29.57 -2.85
N SER A 549 37.24 -29.55 -1.86
CA SER A 549 36.45 -30.73 -1.46
C SER A 549 35.16 -30.94 -2.26
N LEU A 550 34.78 -29.97 -3.12
CA LEU A 550 33.57 -30.08 -3.93
C LEU A 550 33.71 -31.12 -5.05
N GLU A 551 32.58 -31.70 -5.45
CA GLU A 551 32.42 -32.55 -6.64
C GLU A 551 31.37 -31.93 -7.56
N PHE A 552 31.69 -31.69 -8.82
CA PHE A 552 30.74 -31.06 -9.75
C PHE A 552 30.83 -31.63 -11.17
N GLN A 553 30.71 -32.94 -11.26
CA GLN A 553 30.85 -33.69 -12.51
C GLN A 553 29.51 -34.25 -13.00
N GLY A 554 28.54 -34.39 -12.10
CA GLY A 554 27.28 -35.10 -12.33
C GLY A 554 26.35 -34.44 -13.34
N ARG A 555 25.48 -35.27 -13.92
CA ARG A 555 24.36 -34.82 -14.75
C ARG A 555 23.19 -34.32 -13.89
N TYR A 556 22.23 -33.63 -14.50
CA TYR A 556 20.98 -33.22 -13.87
C TYR A 556 19.83 -34.22 -14.11
N GLY A 557 20.13 -35.52 -14.11
CA GLY A 557 19.12 -36.59 -14.28
C GLY A 557 18.58 -36.78 -15.70
N GLU A 558 18.54 -35.75 -16.54
CA GLU A 558 17.94 -35.83 -17.89
C GLU A 558 18.98 -35.72 -19.03
N GLU A 559 18.61 -36.24 -20.20
CA GLU A 559 19.37 -36.02 -21.43
C GLU A 559 19.39 -34.54 -21.78
N PRO A 560 20.48 -34.05 -22.39
CA PRO A 560 20.54 -32.65 -22.78
C PRO A 560 19.55 -32.33 -23.90
N LEU A 561 18.99 -31.13 -23.87
CA LEU A 561 18.06 -30.63 -24.89
C LEU A 561 18.62 -30.78 -26.31
N LEU A 562 19.87 -30.36 -26.50
CA LEU A 562 20.65 -30.58 -27.72
C LEU A 562 21.91 -31.37 -27.37
N ARG A 563 22.23 -32.41 -28.15
CA ARG A 563 23.51 -33.13 -28.05
C ARG A 563 24.54 -32.45 -28.93
N SER A 564 25.75 -32.22 -28.40
CA SER A 564 26.84 -31.52 -29.10
C SER A 564 26.48 -30.10 -29.57
N PRO A 565 25.87 -29.25 -28.73
CA PRO A 565 25.47 -27.91 -29.15
C PRO A 565 26.68 -27.03 -29.52
N CYS A 566 26.46 -26.03 -30.37
CA CYS A 566 27.41 -24.95 -30.58
C CYS A 566 26.75 -23.61 -30.24
N LEU A 567 27.56 -22.62 -29.86
CA LEU A 567 27.13 -21.24 -29.67
C LEU A 567 27.54 -20.43 -30.89
N VAL A 568 26.57 -19.78 -31.52
CA VAL A 568 26.73 -18.93 -32.70
C VAL A 568 26.45 -17.48 -32.33
N ASN A 569 27.28 -16.57 -32.84
CA ASN A 569 27.00 -15.15 -32.81
C ASN A 569 25.94 -14.85 -33.88
N GLN A 570 24.70 -14.58 -33.48
CA GLN A 570 23.57 -14.47 -34.40
C GLN A 570 23.76 -13.38 -35.48
N PRO A 571 24.20 -12.15 -35.17
CA PRO A 571 24.48 -11.12 -36.18
C PRO A 571 25.47 -11.53 -37.28
N SER A 572 26.49 -12.33 -36.95
CA SER A 572 27.56 -12.71 -37.89
C SER A 572 27.44 -14.14 -38.41
N SER A 573 26.52 -14.95 -37.86
CA SER A 573 26.42 -16.40 -38.08
C SER A 573 27.73 -17.17 -37.82
N ARG A 574 28.67 -16.58 -37.06
CA ARG A 574 29.95 -17.20 -36.73
C ARG A 574 29.79 -18.13 -35.53
N VAL A 575 30.26 -19.37 -35.66
CA VAL A 575 30.40 -20.29 -34.51
C VAL A 575 31.49 -19.75 -33.58
N VAL A 576 31.12 -19.50 -32.32
CA VAL A 576 32.00 -18.98 -31.26
C VAL A 576 32.51 -20.10 -30.37
N LEU A 577 31.63 -21.02 -29.96
CA LEU A 577 32.00 -22.18 -29.16
C LEU A 577 31.40 -23.45 -29.76
N ASN A 578 32.14 -24.55 -29.67
CA ASN A 578 31.64 -25.89 -29.94
C ASN A 578 31.65 -26.70 -28.65
N SER A 579 30.60 -27.46 -28.41
CA SER A 579 30.58 -28.42 -27.33
C SER A 579 31.55 -29.58 -27.62
N PRO A 580 32.42 -29.97 -26.67
CA PRO A 580 33.18 -31.23 -26.74
C PRO A 580 32.31 -32.50 -26.62
N ASN A 581 30.98 -32.38 -26.54
CA ASN A 581 30.00 -33.44 -26.30
C ASN A 581 30.40 -34.42 -25.17
N PRO A 582 30.74 -33.91 -23.97
CA PRO A 582 31.21 -34.77 -22.90
C PRO A 582 30.03 -35.52 -22.26
N ASN A 583 30.32 -36.74 -21.79
CA ASN A 583 29.42 -37.45 -20.90
C ASN A 583 29.65 -36.99 -19.46
N HIS A 584 28.70 -36.26 -18.88
CA HIS A 584 28.70 -35.92 -17.47
C HIS A 584 28.17 -37.08 -16.63
N TYR A 585 28.97 -37.52 -15.65
CA TYR A 585 28.67 -38.59 -14.69
C TYR A 585 29.23 -38.22 -13.32
N GLY A 586 28.74 -38.89 -12.26
CA GLY A 586 29.14 -38.58 -10.88
C GLY A 586 28.18 -37.63 -10.17
N ASN A 587 28.68 -36.94 -9.14
CA ASN A 587 27.85 -36.12 -8.25
C ASN A 587 27.98 -34.61 -8.52
N ASN A 588 27.06 -33.85 -7.93
CA ASN A 588 27.09 -32.38 -7.84
C ASN A 588 27.05 -31.97 -6.36
N LEU A 589 28.04 -32.41 -5.58
CA LEU A 589 28.19 -32.10 -4.16
C LEU A 589 28.94 -30.79 -3.97
N ILE A 590 28.22 -29.74 -3.63
CA ILE A 590 28.80 -28.42 -3.31
C ILE A 590 28.23 -27.93 -1.99
N SER A 591 28.89 -26.94 -1.39
CA SER A 591 28.48 -26.38 -0.10
C SER A 591 27.62 -25.13 -0.26
N SER A 592 26.96 -24.69 0.82
CA SER A 592 26.23 -23.41 0.80
C SER A 592 27.18 -22.23 0.60
N TYR A 593 28.42 -22.32 1.08
CA TYR A 593 29.47 -21.37 0.76
C TYR A 593 29.73 -21.27 -0.75
N ASP A 594 29.86 -22.40 -1.45
CA ASP A 594 30.16 -22.39 -2.89
C ASP A 594 29.06 -21.67 -3.70
N LEU A 595 27.79 -21.85 -3.33
CA LEU A 595 26.67 -21.14 -3.95
C LEU A 595 26.64 -19.66 -3.60
N THR A 596 26.82 -19.30 -2.32
CA THR A 596 26.91 -17.90 -1.89
C THR A 596 28.08 -17.19 -2.57
N ARG A 597 29.22 -17.87 -2.72
CA ARG A 597 30.38 -17.39 -3.46
C ARG A 597 30.10 -17.21 -4.94
N THR A 598 29.42 -18.16 -5.58
CA THR A 598 29.07 -18.09 -7.00
C THR A 598 28.08 -16.95 -7.29
N ILE A 599 27.00 -16.82 -6.51
CA ILE A 599 26.01 -15.77 -6.73
C ILE A 599 26.55 -14.38 -6.37
N SER A 600 27.42 -14.28 -5.36
CA SER A 600 28.08 -13.01 -5.02
C SER A 600 29.06 -12.56 -6.11
N LEU A 601 29.77 -13.49 -6.76
CA LEU A 601 30.62 -13.17 -7.91
C LEU A 601 29.79 -12.56 -9.05
N LEU A 602 28.59 -13.09 -9.32
CA LEU A 602 27.68 -12.50 -10.31
C LEU A 602 27.20 -11.10 -9.87
N GLY A 603 26.67 -11.00 -8.65
CA GLY A 603 26.05 -9.77 -8.14
C GLY A 603 27.03 -8.63 -7.82
N TRP A 604 28.31 -8.93 -7.60
CA TRP A 604 29.34 -7.91 -7.35
C TRP A 604 30.38 -7.79 -8.46
N HIS A 605 30.31 -8.59 -9.55
CA HIS A 605 31.34 -8.66 -10.60
C HIS A 605 31.92 -7.31 -11.01
N ALA A 606 31.05 -6.35 -11.34
CA ALA A 606 31.45 -5.03 -11.83
C ALA A 606 32.14 -4.15 -10.77
N HIS A 607 31.95 -4.46 -9.49
CA HIS A 607 32.52 -3.76 -8.34
C HIS A 607 33.79 -4.42 -7.79
N LEU A 608 34.17 -5.57 -8.32
CA LEU A 608 35.37 -6.28 -7.90
C LEU A 608 36.60 -5.82 -8.69
N PRO A 609 37.81 -5.88 -8.10
CA PRO A 609 39.06 -5.78 -8.86
C PRO A 609 39.13 -6.86 -9.93
N LEU A 610 39.81 -6.60 -11.06
CA LEU A 610 39.89 -7.54 -12.19
C LEU A 610 40.38 -8.94 -11.78
N THR A 611 41.31 -9.03 -10.83
CA THR A 611 41.86 -10.30 -10.31
C THR A 611 40.89 -11.10 -9.43
N HIS A 612 39.77 -10.50 -9.04
CA HIS A 612 38.75 -11.10 -8.16
C HIS A 612 37.46 -11.45 -8.94
N ARG A 613 37.36 -11.05 -10.21
CA ARG A 613 36.21 -11.27 -11.08
C ARG A 613 36.20 -12.69 -11.65
N ILE A 614 35.04 -13.16 -12.09
CA ILE A 614 34.96 -14.40 -12.89
C ILE A 614 35.89 -14.24 -14.11
N PRO A 615 36.91 -15.10 -14.29
CA PRO A 615 37.89 -14.92 -15.35
C PRO A 615 37.25 -14.82 -16.72
N ASN A 616 37.70 -13.85 -17.53
CA ASN A 616 37.22 -13.55 -18.89
C ASN A 616 35.75 -13.13 -19.02
N ALA A 617 34.92 -13.21 -17.97
CA ALA A 617 33.52 -12.81 -18.06
C ALA A 617 33.38 -11.28 -18.15
N ASP A 618 32.60 -10.80 -19.12
CA ASP A 618 32.27 -9.40 -19.28
C ASP A 618 30.85 -9.10 -18.79
N TRP A 619 30.65 -7.90 -18.24
CA TRP A 619 29.36 -7.48 -17.71
C TRP A 619 28.23 -7.55 -18.74
N LYS A 620 28.51 -7.24 -20.02
CA LYS A 620 27.51 -7.30 -21.11
C LYS A 620 26.93 -8.69 -21.35
N SER A 621 27.64 -9.74 -20.94
CA SER A 621 27.15 -11.12 -20.97
C SER A 621 26.45 -11.47 -19.67
N LEU A 622 27.05 -11.09 -18.53
CA LEU A 622 26.49 -11.37 -17.21
C LEU A 622 25.14 -10.68 -16.98
N GLU A 623 24.89 -9.50 -17.55
CA GLU A 623 23.59 -8.83 -17.46
C GLU A 623 22.44 -9.66 -18.06
N THR A 624 22.73 -10.48 -19.08
CA THR A 624 21.75 -11.39 -19.68
C THR A 624 21.36 -12.48 -18.68
N ILE A 625 22.34 -13.00 -17.94
CA ILE A 625 22.12 -13.99 -16.86
C ILE A 625 21.36 -13.34 -15.70
N VAL A 626 21.71 -12.12 -15.29
CA VAL A 626 20.99 -11.36 -14.25
C VAL A 626 19.51 -11.21 -14.61
N ARG A 627 19.19 -10.78 -15.84
CA ARG A 627 17.80 -10.65 -16.30
C ARG A 627 17.06 -11.98 -16.26
N ALA A 628 17.70 -13.06 -16.70
CA ALA A 628 17.11 -14.39 -16.65
C ALA A 628 16.87 -14.83 -15.19
N MET A 629 17.86 -14.73 -14.32
CA MET A 629 17.71 -15.11 -12.91
C MET A 629 16.66 -14.29 -12.16
N GLY A 630 16.37 -13.07 -12.62
CA GLY A 630 15.25 -12.28 -12.13
C GLY A 630 13.88 -12.95 -12.34
N THR A 631 13.77 -13.97 -13.19
CA THR A 631 12.55 -14.72 -13.51
C THR A 631 12.44 -16.09 -12.83
N ASP A 632 13.27 -16.42 -11.84
CA ASP A 632 13.20 -17.71 -11.10
C ASP A 632 11.84 -17.88 -10.40
N SER A 633 11.34 -19.11 -10.26
CA SER A 633 10.00 -19.35 -9.73
C SER A 633 9.85 -19.01 -8.24
N ALA A 634 10.93 -19.18 -7.46
CA ALA A 634 10.89 -19.00 -6.02
C ALA A 634 10.90 -17.52 -5.65
N ARG A 635 9.97 -17.13 -4.77
CA ARG A 635 9.74 -15.72 -4.40
C ARG A 635 9.80 -15.50 -2.88
N TYR A 636 10.75 -16.14 -2.21
CA TYR A 636 10.94 -15.99 -0.76
C TYR A 636 11.34 -14.57 -0.35
N LEU A 637 12.20 -13.90 -1.12
CA LEU A 637 12.57 -12.51 -0.84
C LEU A 637 11.38 -11.57 -0.99
N ASP A 638 10.55 -11.76 -2.03
CA ASP A 638 9.31 -11.00 -2.21
C ASP A 638 8.38 -11.19 -1.00
N ARG A 639 8.21 -12.44 -0.55
CA ARG A 639 7.42 -12.76 0.65
C ARG A 639 8.00 -12.13 1.90
N ALA A 640 9.33 -12.17 2.09
CA ALA A 640 10.00 -11.51 3.20
C ALA A 640 9.80 -9.99 3.19
N ILE A 641 9.88 -9.35 2.02
CA ILE A 641 9.65 -7.91 1.86
C ILE A 641 8.20 -7.56 2.21
N GLU A 642 7.23 -8.32 1.72
CA GLU A 642 5.81 -8.16 2.05
C GLU A 642 5.58 -8.38 3.56
N GLN A 643 6.15 -9.44 4.13
CA GLN A 643 6.00 -9.83 5.53
C GLN A 643 6.56 -8.79 6.50
N LEU A 644 7.69 -8.18 6.16
CA LEU A 644 8.35 -7.15 6.96
C LEU A 644 7.84 -5.73 6.64
N ASN A 645 6.88 -5.60 5.73
CA ASN A 645 6.38 -4.32 5.22
C ASN A 645 7.52 -3.41 4.71
N LEU A 646 8.50 -4.00 4.03
CA LEU A 646 9.67 -3.29 3.49
C LEU A 646 9.40 -2.64 2.15
N GLY A 647 8.32 -2.98 1.45
CA GLY A 647 8.02 -2.45 0.11
C GLY A 647 7.93 -0.92 0.07
N ILE A 648 7.43 -0.29 1.13
CA ILE A 648 7.40 1.18 1.26
C ILE A 648 8.75 1.78 1.70
N ALA A 649 9.61 0.97 2.29
CA ALA A 649 10.85 1.38 2.96
C ALA A 649 12.12 1.16 2.11
N ILE A 650 12.01 0.50 0.95
CA ILE A 650 13.13 0.24 0.05
C ILE A 650 12.99 0.96 -1.30
N GLU A 651 14.11 1.14 -2.00
CA GLU A 651 14.20 1.66 -3.37
C GLU A 651 15.13 0.78 -4.20
N SER A 652 14.91 0.77 -5.52
CA SER A 652 15.77 0.08 -6.51
C SER A 652 16.11 -1.38 -6.15
N PRO A 653 15.13 -2.24 -5.80
CA PRO A 653 15.42 -3.62 -5.48
C PRO A 653 15.96 -4.37 -6.70
N VAL A 654 16.88 -5.30 -6.44
CA VAL A 654 17.36 -6.32 -7.36
C VAL A 654 17.22 -7.65 -6.65
N ILE A 655 16.40 -8.54 -7.20
CA ILE A 655 16.16 -9.88 -6.64
C ILE A 655 16.52 -10.88 -7.74
N ILE A 656 17.64 -11.58 -7.57
CA ILE A 656 17.99 -12.72 -8.42
C ILE A 656 18.16 -13.95 -7.55
N SER A 657 17.62 -15.07 -7.99
CA SER A 657 17.62 -16.30 -7.22
C SER A 657 17.72 -17.53 -8.09
N LYS A 658 18.05 -18.65 -7.45
CA LYS A 658 17.86 -19.99 -7.97
C LYS A 658 17.46 -20.90 -6.82
N MET A 659 16.43 -21.70 -7.06
CA MET A 659 16.02 -22.77 -6.14
C MET A 659 16.40 -24.16 -6.65
N GLY A 660 16.46 -25.11 -5.72
CA GLY A 660 16.54 -26.54 -5.97
C GLY A 660 15.68 -27.31 -4.96
N PHE A 661 14.93 -28.29 -5.43
CA PHE A 661 13.99 -29.05 -4.62
C PHE A 661 13.98 -30.49 -5.09
N GLY A 662 13.90 -31.42 -4.14
CA GLY A 662 13.79 -32.82 -4.46
C GLY A 662 13.77 -33.71 -3.22
N ARG A 663 13.20 -34.90 -3.37
CA ARG A 663 13.29 -35.95 -2.37
C ARG A 663 14.58 -36.75 -2.58
N SER A 664 15.39 -36.83 -1.53
CA SER A 664 16.57 -37.70 -1.52
C SER A 664 16.14 -39.12 -1.22
N GLU A 665 16.19 -40.03 -2.20
CA GLU A 665 15.85 -41.46 -2.00
C GLU A 665 16.75 -42.10 -0.93
N THR A 666 18.05 -41.83 -0.99
CA THR A 666 19.05 -42.40 -0.06
C THR A 666 18.89 -41.95 1.39
N ARG A 667 18.42 -40.71 1.60
CA ARG A 667 18.21 -40.13 2.93
C ARG A 667 16.74 -40.18 3.36
N ASN A 668 15.88 -40.70 2.49
CA ASN A 668 14.43 -40.76 2.62
C ASN A 668 13.79 -39.49 3.19
N ARG A 669 14.12 -38.33 2.61
CA ARG A 669 13.65 -37.02 3.08
C ARG A 669 13.57 -36.00 1.96
N THR A 670 12.74 -34.97 2.13
CA THR A 670 12.64 -33.84 1.21
C THR A 670 13.69 -32.78 1.54
N GLU A 671 14.33 -32.24 0.51
CA GLU A 671 15.37 -31.22 0.63
C GLU A 671 15.08 -30.05 -0.31
N LEU A 672 15.40 -28.84 0.16
CA LEU A 672 15.17 -27.60 -0.56
C LEU A 672 16.39 -26.69 -0.36
N SER A 673 17.00 -26.28 -1.47
CA SER A 673 18.06 -25.30 -1.51
C SER A 673 17.57 -24.00 -2.12
N TYR A 674 17.94 -22.87 -1.51
CA TYR A 674 17.61 -21.54 -2.01
C TYR A 674 18.87 -20.69 -2.05
N THR A 675 19.21 -20.16 -3.21
CA THR A 675 20.36 -19.26 -3.42
C THR A 675 19.84 -17.93 -3.96
N ALA A 676 20.28 -16.82 -3.38
CA ALA A 676 19.83 -15.51 -3.82
C ALA A 676 20.89 -14.42 -3.63
N TYR A 677 20.78 -13.41 -4.48
CA TYR A 677 21.41 -12.10 -4.29
C TYR A 677 20.31 -11.05 -4.22
N PHE A 678 20.42 -10.19 -3.21
CA PHE A 678 19.49 -9.10 -2.97
C PHE A 678 20.24 -7.79 -2.77
N GLN A 679 19.92 -6.79 -3.58
CA GLN A 679 20.42 -5.43 -3.43
C GLN A 679 19.26 -4.44 -3.40
N PHE A 680 19.32 -3.45 -2.53
CA PHE A 680 18.31 -2.40 -2.40
C PHE A 680 18.86 -1.21 -1.63
N ILE A 681 18.20 -0.06 -1.75
CA ILE A 681 18.46 1.10 -0.91
C ILE A 681 17.44 1.09 0.24
N ASP A 682 17.93 1.00 1.47
CA ASP A 682 17.14 1.14 2.70
C ASP A 682 16.92 2.62 3.00
N LYS A 683 15.68 3.10 2.88
CA LYS A 683 15.32 4.50 3.09
C LYS A 683 15.09 4.87 4.55
N ARG A 684 14.90 3.91 5.45
CA ARG A 684 14.49 4.21 6.84
C ARG A 684 15.43 5.17 7.56
N PRO A 685 16.77 5.13 7.36
CA PRO A 685 17.66 6.13 7.93
C PRO A 685 17.34 7.58 7.49
N ARG A 686 16.75 7.80 6.30
CA ARG A 686 16.34 9.12 5.79
C ARG A 686 15.27 9.77 6.65
N ALA A 687 14.36 8.98 7.22
CA ALA A 687 13.37 9.49 8.17
C ALA A 687 14.02 10.08 9.44
N LYS A 688 15.27 9.69 9.74
CA LYS A 688 16.07 10.15 10.88
C LYS A 688 17.14 11.17 10.46
N GLY A 689 17.02 11.76 9.26
CA GLY A 689 17.96 12.76 8.75
C GLY A 689 19.29 12.20 8.20
N ASN A 690 19.42 10.87 8.10
CA ASN A 690 20.64 10.22 7.59
C ASN A 690 20.49 9.80 6.13
N PRO A 691 21.57 9.65 5.35
CA PRO A 691 21.50 9.04 4.02
C PRO A 691 20.88 7.64 4.07
N GLY A 692 20.16 7.24 3.02
CA GLY A 692 19.72 5.86 2.87
C GLY A 692 20.91 4.92 2.74
N ILE A 693 20.77 3.64 3.03
CA ILE A 693 21.90 2.70 2.99
C ILE A 693 21.73 1.76 1.80
N LEU A 694 22.70 1.74 0.88
CA LEU A 694 22.78 0.70 -0.15
C LEU A 694 23.19 -0.62 0.52
N ARG A 695 22.24 -1.54 0.59
CA ARG A 695 22.42 -2.87 1.16
C ARG A 695 22.54 -3.89 0.04
N THR A 696 23.47 -4.80 0.20
CA THR A 696 23.69 -5.88 -0.76
C THR A 696 24.08 -7.15 -0.01
N VAL A 697 23.41 -8.25 -0.31
CA VAL A 697 23.58 -9.53 0.38
C VAL A 697 23.49 -10.68 -0.61
N SER A 698 24.34 -11.67 -0.42
CA SER A 698 24.26 -12.98 -1.07
C SER A 698 24.00 -14.05 -0.03
N MET A 699 23.17 -15.03 -0.34
CA MET A 699 22.90 -16.14 0.58
C MET A 699 22.64 -17.45 -0.16
N ALA A 700 22.91 -18.55 0.52
CA ALA A 700 22.48 -19.88 0.15
C ALA A 700 22.06 -20.64 1.41
N LEU A 701 20.91 -21.30 1.35
CA LEU A 701 20.34 -22.12 2.41
C LEU A 701 20.07 -23.51 1.87
N LEU A 702 20.25 -24.52 2.70
CA LEU A 702 19.80 -25.89 2.47
C LEU A 702 18.98 -26.33 3.68
N GLY A 703 17.70 -26.60 3.46
CA GLY A 703 16.81 -27.18 4.45
C GLY A 703 16.42 -28.61 4.12
N ALA A 704 15.99 -29.36 5.13
CA ALA A 704 15.44 -30.70 4.96
C ALA A 704 14.34 -30.99 5.99
N GLU A 705 13.36 -31.82 5.61
CA GLU A 705 12.29 -32.30 6.50
C GLU A 705 12.08 -33.80 6.29
N SER A 706 11.80 -34.54 7.37
CA SER A 706 11.72 -36.00 7.38
C SER A 706 10.57 -36.50 8.25
N SER A 707 9.34 -36.07 7.93
CA SER A 707 8.11 -36.54 8.59
C SER A 707 7.54 -37.83 8.00
N GLY A 708 8.01 -38.28 6.84
CA GLY A 708 7.60 -39.53 6.19
C GLY A 708 6.51 -39.38 5.13
N ASP A 709 5.80 -38.24 5.09
CA ASP A 709 4.87 -37.87 4.02
C ASP A 709 5.53 -36.79 3.15
N ALA A 710 5.82 -37.11 1.88
CA ALA A 710 6.49 -36.20 0.97
C ALA A 710 5.75 -34.87 0.75
N ASN A 711 4.42 -34.87 0.77
CA ASN A 711 3.64 -33.64 0.60
C ASN A 711 3.74 -32.75 1.84
N GLU A 712 3.67 -33.35 3.01
CA GLU A 712 3.78 -32.62 4.27
C GLU A 712 5.20 -32.12 4.52
N GLU A 713 6.21 -32.95 4.24
CA GLU A 713 7.63 -32.56 4.25
C GLU A 713 7.85 -31.32 3.37
N ALA A 714 7.36 -31.34 2.13
CA ALA A 714 7.54 -30.26 1.17
C ALA A 714 6.89 -28.95 1.62
N ARG A 715 5.64 -28.99 2.10
CA ARG A 715 4.91 -27.80 2.59
C ARG A 715 5.56 -27.18 3.83
N ARG A 716 5.95 -28.02 4.79
CA ARG A 716 6.67 -27.56 6.00
C ARG A 716 7.98 -26.89 5.61
N LEU A 717 8.72 -27.51 4.69
CA LEU A 717 10.01 -27.01 4.27
C LEU A 717 9.91 -25.70 3.47
N ASP A 718 8.90 -25.56 2.59
CA ASP A 718 8.67 -24.32 1.84
C ASP A 718 8.37 -23.14 2.78
N ALA A 719 7.41 -23.33 3.70
CA ALA A 719 7.08 -22.35 4.72
C ALA A 719 8.27 -22.04 5.65
N ARG A 720 9.08 -23.05 5.98
CA ARG A 720 10.26 -22.87 6.82
C ARG A 720 11.30 -22.01 6.11
N ILE A 721 11.64 -22.30 4.87
CA ILE A 721 12.60 -21.50 4.09
C ILE A 721 12.10 -20.04 3.97
N ALA A 722 10.81 -19.84 3.72
CA ALA A 722 10.21 -18.50 3.70
C ALA A 722 10.37 -17.74 5.04
N ALA A 723 10.13 -18.42 6.17
CA ALA A 723 10.29 -17.84 7.51
C ALA A 723 11.75 -17.47 7.82
N GLU A 724 12.69 -18.35 7.48
CA GLU A 724 14.11 -18.11 7.78
C GLU A 724 14.72 -17.04 6.86
N VAL A 725 14.32 -16.96 5.59
CA VAL A 725 14.68 -15.84 4.69
C VAL A 725 14.11 -14.52 5.21
N THR A 726 12.89 -14.54 5.76
CA THR A 726 12.28 -13.37 6.41
C THR A 726 13.10 -12.91 7.60
N GLU A 727 13.51 -13.82 8.48
CA GLU A 727 14.33 -13.48 9.65
C GLU A 727 15.72 -12.95 9.26
N ILE A 728 16.36 -13.56 8.26
CA ILE A 728 17.64 -13.07 7.73
C ILE A 728 17.49 -11.62 7.24
N LEU A 729 16.45 -11.34 6.44
CA LEU A 729 16.23 -10.00 5.92
C LEU A 729 15.92 -9.01 7.05
N ARG A 730 15.12 -9.40 8.05
CA ARG A 730 14.83 -8.60 9.24
C ARG A 730 16.14 -8.19 9.93
N GLN A 731 17.01 -9.15 10.25
CA GLN A 731 18.26 -8.88 10.95
C GLN A 731 19.27 -8.06 10.13
N ILE A 732 19.32 -8.22 8.79
CA ILE A 732 20.16 -7.36 7.94
C ILE A 732 19.69 -5.91 8.05
N VAL A 733 18.38 -5.72 7.95
CA VAL A 733 17.73 -4.42 7.94
C VAL A 733 17.84 -3.75 9.33
N THR A 734 17.69 -4.49 10.43
CA THR A 734 17.94 -3.98 11.80
C THR A 734 19.42 -3.87 12.18
N GLN A 735 20.33 -4.29 11.29
CA GLN A 735 21.79 -4.34 11.52
C GLN A 735 22.20 -5.29 12.67
N GLU A 736 21.40 -6.32 12.92
CA GLU A 736 21.73 -7.41 13.86
C GLU A 736 22.71 -8.42 13.25
N LEU A 737 22.70 -8.61 11.92
CA LEU A 737 23.70 -9.45 11.22
C LEU A 737 24.94 -8.67 10.76
N VAL A 738 24.89 -7.34 10.83
CA VAL A 738 25.98 -6.46 10.38
C VAL A 738 27.17 -6.58 11.28
#